data_AF-A0A6J1PYZ4-F1
#
_entry.id   AF-A0A6J1PYZ4-F1
#
_cell.length_a   1.000
_cell.length_b   1.000
_cell.length_c   1.000
_cell.angle_alpha   90.00
_cell.angle_beta   90.00
_cell.angle_gamma   90.00
#
_symmetry.space_group_name_H-M   'P 1'
#
loop_
_entity.id
_entity.type
_entity.pdbx_description
1 polymer ?
#
loop_
_entity_poly.entity_id
_entity_poly.type
_entity_poly.pdbx_seq_one_letter_code
_entity_poly.pdbx_strand_id
1 'polypeptide(L)'
;MKLRARCWHRQCGIVASRLQDMASDPRKRLRNAFFLHLIAVCIVLHISNVASKKIEETACGTSMIVLNRIDNTFDVLNRAIAELEWQTLANRSITSSEIYMHLVRLKLKLRNGWCTNVLDLENDGVSVNENVLRFLCKGPKYTNEIARKITVINQLLSSAYTSARICKIENYVQRCYNGELDVGKLMATSRNETELRWAWTAWRNHMSHTKKLFGQLVNLQNTAVRNNGYADIGEYWREEYERPDLENVFEEMYRQVEPLYSLLHAVVRFRLARLYPDVIDVFSPIPAHLLGNLWSQSWEALIDVVFPTYTAVMPNLTDSMIQETYSVIKMVKTAEDFYTSLGFPPLPSEFWKKSIFEQETGRESSCHATAVNMYKKDDFRIFACLETRPQDFNVIYHEIGHIQYYMAYQNQPSFFKNGINSAFHESIGDAISYGATSFRHMHRLELIRNASASFGNSSEVNSRLQDSLEIALLLKQALLKIPQLSNGLIIEKWRWSVFSGKTQPSEYNTFWWNLHRRYMGVVPPSPRSEKFFDPAAKFHIAHGIPYAGYFLGNFLQIQLFQGMCEASLNLPVGSTAFNLPLHKCDIYGSKDAGKFLRSIMKLGSKANWRHALRVTTGYSEYRIEPFLAYYEPVREWLQREIEHHGIPVGWD
;
A
#
# COMPACT_ATOMS: atom_id res chain seq x y z
N MET A 1 8.33 43.68 22.54
CA MET A 1 7.97 42.79 21.39
C MET A 1 8.28 43.40 20.01
N LYS A 2 7.87 44.63 19.68
CA LYS A 2 8.13 45.27 18.35
C LYS A 2 9.62 45.47 18.00
N LEU A 3 10.49 45.70 19.00
CA LEU A 3 11.95 45.82 18.80
C LEU A 3 12.65 44.48 18.51
N ARG A 4 12.17 43.36 19.07
CA ARG A 4 12.68 42.02 18.72
C ARG A 4 12.30 41.63 17.29
N ALA A 5 11.09 41.93 16.83
CA ALA A 5 10.67 41.66 15.46
C ALA A 5 11.52 42.39 14.39
N ARG A 6 11.98 43.63 14.66
CA ARG A 6 12.83 44.40 13.73
C ARG A 6 14.27 43.85 13.65
N CYS A 7 14.85 43.38 14.75
CA CYS A 7 16.17 42.73 14.71
C CYS A 7 16.17 41.42 13.91
N TRP A 8 15.11 40.62 14.05
CA TRP A 8 14.99 39.33 13.36
C TRP A 8 14.66 39.47 11.88
N HIS A 9 13.90 40.50 11.47
CA HIS A 9 13.66 40.80 10.06
C HIS A 9 14.97 41.19 9.33
N ARG A 10 15.86 41.92 10.02
CA ARG A 10 17.22 42.21 9.54
C ARG A 10 18.05 40.93 9.40
N GLN A 11 17.93 39.97 10.32
CA GLN A 11 18.63 38.68 10.25
C GLN A 11 18.12 37.78 9.11
N CYS A 12 16.81 37.63 8.89
CA CYS A 12 16.32 36.89 7.71
C CYS A 12 16.69 37.60 6.39
N GLY A 13 16.80 38.95 6.36
CA GLY A 13 17.31 39.70 5.21
C GLY A 13 18.80 39.47 4.90
N ILE A 14 19.63 39.33 5.94
CA ILE A 14 21.06 38.98 5.82
C ILE A 14 21.24 37.52 5.36
N VAL A 15 20.32 36.62 5.71
CA VAL A 15 20.28 35.23 5.22
C VAL A 15 19.93 35.19 3.72
N ALA A 16 19.02 36.04 3.25
CA ALA A 16 18.67 36.16 1.85
C ALA A 16 19.82 36.69 0.98
N SER A 17 20.59 37.69 1.46
CA SER A 17 21.75 38.19 0.71
C SER A 17 22.91 37.18 0.66
N ARG A 18 23.11 36.39 1.72
CA ARG A 18 24.12 35.30 1.73
C ARG A 18 23.71 34.09 0.90
N LEU A 19 22.43 33.88 0.62
CA LEU A 19 21.94 32.83 -0.29
C LEU A 19 22.35 33.10 -1.75
N GLN A 20 22.43 34.37 -2.17
CA GLN A 20 22.99 34.76 -3.48
C GLN A 20 24.49 34.47 -3.57
N ASP A 21 25.26 34.69 -2.48
CA ASP A 21 26.70 34.40 -2.42
C ASP A 21 27.04 32.91 -2.26
N MET A 22 26.11 32.07 -1.79
CA MET A 22 26.31 30.62 -1.62
C MET A 22 25.91 29.79 -2.85
N ALA A 23 25.20 30.40 -3.81
CA ALA A 23 24.88 29.77 -5.09
C ALA A 23 26.09 29.61 -6.02
N SER A 24 27.21 30.30 -5.73
CA SER A 24 28.41 30.36 -6.56
C SER A 24 29.56 29.43 -6.13
N ASP A 25 29.49 28.76 -4.96
CA ASP A 25 30.56 27.87 -4.47
C ASP A 25 30.04 26.56 -3.82
N PRO A 26 30.18 25.40 -4.50
CA PRO A 26 29.73 24.09 -4.03
C PRO A 26 30.39 23.61 -2.73
N ARG A 27 31.56 24.12 -2.35
CA ARG A 27 32.33 23.65 -1.18
C ARG A 27 31.78 24.14 0.17
N LYS A 28 30.87 25.12 0.18
CA LYS A 28 30.28 25.69 1.41
C LYS A 28 28.97 25.02 1.86
N ARG A 29 28.44 24.04 1.11
CA ARG A 29 27.17 23.36 1.44
C ARG A 29 27.24 22.38 2.62
N LEU A 30 28.43 21.90 2.99
CA LEU A 30 28.57 20.79 3.95
C LEU A 30 28.62 21.16 5.43
N ARG A 31 28.59 22.45 5.83
CA ARG A 31 29.03 22.83 7.20
C ARG A 31 28.08 23.55 8.15
N ASN A 32 26.84 23.91 7.77
CA ASN A 32 26.01 24.71 8.70
C ASN A 32 24.60 24.16 8.94
N ALA A 33 24.48 23.20 9.85
CA ALA A 33 23.21 22.82 10.48
C ALA A 33 22.47 24.04 11.08
N PHE A 34 23.22 25.04 11.57
CA PHE A 34 22.69 26.29 12.10
C PHE A 34 21.98 27.15 11.04
N PHE A 35 22.44 27.15 9.78
CA PHE A 35 21.83 27.94 8.69
C PHE A 35 20.54 27.30 8.20
N LEU A 36 20.52 25.96 8.09
CA LEU A 36 19.30 25.20 7.79
C LEU A 36 18.25 25.37 8.89
N HIS A 37 18.67 25.42 10.16
CA HIS A 37 17.78 25.71 11.29
C HIS A 37 17.20 27.13 11.22
N LEU A 38 18.01 28.14 10.87
CA LEU A 38 17.55 29.52 10.66
C LEU A 38 16.57 29.66 9.48
N ILE A 39 16.81 28.95 8.37
CA ILE A 39 15.89 28.93 7.22
C ILE A 39 14.58 28.25 7.60
N ALA A 40 14.64 27.11 8.30
CA ALA A 40 13.46 26.42 8.80
C ALA A 40 12.67 27.30 9.77
N VAL A 41 13.35 28.03 10.67
CA VAL A 41 12.72 29.01 11.56
C VAL A 41 12.11 30.18 10.79
N CYS A 42 12.78 30.74 9.77
CA CYS A 42 12.19 31.80 8.94
C CYS A 42 10.98 31.28 8.14
N ILE A 43 10.98 30.03 7.65
CA ILE A 43 9.83 29.39 6.97
C ILE A 43 8.68 29.18 7.96
N VAL A 44 8.94 28.62 9.13
CA VAL A 44 7.95 28.43 10.21
C VAL A 44 7.36 29.76 10.65
N LEU A 45 8.18 30.80 10.81
CA LEU A 45 7.73 32.15 11.17
C LEU A 45 6.94 32.78 10.03
N HIS A 46 7.34 32.60 8.77
CA HIS A 46 6.60 33.10 7.62
C HIS A 46 5.22 32.45 7.52
N ILE A 47 5.14 31.11 7.64
CA ILE A 47 3.88 30.36 7.66
C ILE A 47 3.02 30.78 8.86
N SER A 48 3.62 30.93 10.05
CA SER A 48 2.91 31.39 11.26
C SER A 48 2.38 32.81 11.11
N ASN A 49 3.10 33.69 10.41
CA ASN A 49 2.70 35.09 10.17
C ASN A 49 1.61 35.21 9.09
N VAL A 50 1.65 34.33 8.08
CA VAL A 50 0.56 34.17 7.10
C VAL A 50 -0.69 33.61 7.77
N ALA A 51 -0.55 32.72 8.76
CA ALA A 51 -1.67 32.18 9.53
C ALA A 51 -2.27 33.17 10.55
N SER A 52 -1.51 34.15 11.06
CA SER A 52 -1.90 34.98 12.22
C SER A 52 -2.62 36.29 11.91
N LYS A 53 -2.76 36.73 10.65
CA LYS A 53 -3.55 37.94 10.32
C LYS A 53 -5.02 37.75 10.74
N LYS A 54 -5.49 38.54 11.72
CA LYS A 54 -6.89 38.64 12.17
C LYS A 54 -7.80 39.12 11.02
N ILE A 55 -9.06 38.68 11.04
CA ILE A 55 -10.10 39.02 10.06
C ILE A 55 -11.00 40.10 10.68
N GLU A 56 -11.09 41.24 10.01
CA GLU A 56 -12.21 42.19 10.16
C GLU A 56 -12.95 42.21 8.80
N GLU A 57 -14.30 42.21 8.84
CA GLU A 57 -15.29 42.53 7.77
C GLU A 57 -16.11 41.40 7.06
N THR A 58 -17.45 41.53 7.28
CA THR A 58 -18.74 41.08 6.64
C THR A 58 -18.95 39.78 5.85
N ALA A 59 -20.12 39.15 6.11
CA ALA A 59 -20.41 37.71 6.30
C ALA A 59 -20.53 36.75 5.10
N CYS A 60 -20.92 37.16 3.89
CA CYS A 60 -21.10 36.18 2.78
C CYS A 60 -19.82 35.95 1.96
N GLY A 61 -18.94 36.96 1.87
CA GLY A 61 -17.61 36.83 1.26
C GLY A 61 -16.58 36.21 2.21
N THR A 62 -16.79 36.30 3.52
CA THR A 62 -15.83 35.86 4.54
C THR A 62 -15.59 34.36 4.54
N SER A 63 -16.63 33.53 4.36
CA SER A 63 -16.51 32.07 4.50
C SER A 63 -15.64 31.46 3.40
N MET A 64 -15.83 31.86 2.15
CA MET A 64 -15.03 31.42 1.02
C MET A 64 -13.59 31.96 1.10
N ILE A 65 -13.39 33.19 1.58
CA ILE A 65 -12.06 33.76 1.83
C ILE A 65 -11.33 33.00 2.95
N VAL A 66 -12.03 32.67 4.05
CA VAL A 66 -11.50 31.88 5.16
C VAL A 66 -11.09 30.49 4.69
N LEU A 67 -11.99 29.77 4.01
CA LEU A 67 -11.71 28.42 3.51
C LEU A 67 -10.56 28.41 2.50
N ASN A 68 -10.51 29.37 1.57
CA ASN A 68 -9.39 29.50 0.62
C ASN A 68 -8.06 29.77 1.34
N ARG A 69 -8.07 30.57 2.41
CA ARG A 69 -6.86 30.85 3.18
C ARG A 69 -6.39 29.63 3.98
N ILE A 70 -7.32 28.87 4.55
CA ILE A 70 -7.04 27.59 5.23
C ILE A 70 -6.43 26.62 4.20
N ASP A 71 -7.06 26.48 3.02
CA ASP A 71 -6.63 25.55 1.97
C ASP A 71 -5.21 25.86 1.47
N ASN A 72 -4.94 27.14 1.18
CA ASN A 72 -3.62 27.61 0.77
C ASN A 72 -2.55 27.35 1.85
N THR A 73 -2.89 27.56 3.13
CA THR A 73 -1.95 27.30 4.23
C THR A 73 -1.69 25.81 4.37
N PHE A 74 -2.73 24.98 4.22
CA PHE A 74 -2.63 23.53 4.28
C PHE A 74 -1.78 22.97 3.15
N ASP A 75 -1.95 23.48 1.93
CA ASP A 75 -1.15 23.12 0.76
C ASP A 75 0.35 23.41 0.98
N VAL A 76 0.69 24.59 1.51
CA VAL A 76 2.09 24.94 1.85
C VAL A 76 2.67 23.99 2.89
N LEU A 77 1.92 23.65 3.93
CA LEU A 77 2.36 22.69 4.95
C LEU A 77 2.57 21.29 4.37
N ASN A 78 1.66 20.82 3.51
CA ASN A 78 1.79 19.53 2.85
C ASN A 78 3.03 19.47 1.96
N ARG A 79 3.28 20.51 1.16
CA ARG A 79 4.51 20.61 0.35
C ARG A 79 5.78 20.54 1.19
N ALA A 80 5.80 21.25 2.32
CA ALA A 80 6.96 21.28 3.21
C ALA A 80 7.20 19.92 3.89
N ILE A 81 6.12 19.28 4.36
CA ILE A 81 6.18 17.95 4.99
C ILE A 81 6.61 16.89 3.97
N ALA A 82 6.00 16.86 2.78
CA ALA A 82 6.33 15.91 1.73
C ALA A 82 7.81 16.02 1.29
N GLU A 83 8.36 17.23 1.23
CA GLU A 83 9.78 17.43 0.92
C GLU A 83 10.71 16.85 2.01
N LEU A 84 10.36 17.00 3.28
CA LEU A 84 11.14 16.43 4.39
C LEU A 84 11.01 14.90 4.45
N GLU A 85 9.81 14.37 4.24
CA GLU A 85 9.56 12.93 4.16
C GLU A 85 10.32 12.32 2.99
N TRP A 86 10.30 12.95 1.81
CA TRP A 86 11.07 12.51 0.65
C TRP A 86 12.58 12.51 0.94
N GLN A 87 13.11 13.55 1.59
CA GLN A 87 14.53 13.59 1.96
C GLN A 87 14.91 12.49 2.95
N THR A 88 14.00 12.16 3.87
CA THR A 88 14.18 11.08 4.85
C THR A 88 14.14 9.72 4.16
N LEU A 89 13.14 9.48 3.30
CA LEU A 89 12.99 8.26 2.51
C LEU A 89 14.21 8.02 1.60
N ALA A 90 14.63 9.06 0.88
CA ALA A 90 15.77 8.99 -0.03
C ALA A 90 17.14 9.00 0.68
N ASN A 91 17.17 9.05 2.02
CA ASN A 91 18.38 9.16 2.83
C ASN A 91 19.33 10.28 2.36
N ARG A 92 18.78 11.40 1.83
CA ARG A 92 19.55 12.50 1.23
C ARG A 92 19.98 13.57 2.24
N SER A 93 19.59 13.44 3.51
CA SER A 93 20.01 14.31 4.61
C SER A 93 19.65 13.66 5.95
N ILE A 94 20.49 13.84 6.98
CA ILE A 94 20.05 13.80 8.39
C ILE A 94 19.15 15.03 8.56
N THR A 95 17.93 14.97 8.04
CA THR A 95 16.92 15.95 8.36
C THR A 95 16.74 15.87 9.88
N SER A 96 16.95 16.98 10.60
CA SER A 96 16.72 16.94 12.04
C SER A 96 15.26 16.53 12.24
N SER A 97 15.04 15.36 12.85
CA SER A 97 13.70 14.86 13.17
C SER A 97 12.89 15.94 13.89
N GLU A 98 13.56 16.84 14.61
CA GLU A 98 12.99 18.02 15.25
C GLU A 98 12.27 19.00 14.30
N ILE A 99 12.75 19.22 13.07
CA ILE A 99 12.11 20.13 12.09
C ILE A 99 10.82 19.50 11.56
N TYR A 100 10.91 18.23 11.13
CA TYR A 100 9.73 17.46 10.73
C TYR A 100 8.70 17.46 11.87
N MET A 101 9.16 17.21 13.09
CA MET A 101 8.34 17.28 14.30
C MET A 101 7.65 18.62 14.50
N HIS A 102 8.39 19.70 14.30
CA HIS A 102 7.85 21.03 14.47
C HIS A 102 6.71 21.31 13.47
N LEU A 103 6.90 20.91 12.21
CA LEU A 103 5.89 21.11 11.17
C LEU A 103 4.65 20.22 11.36
N VAL A 104 4.81 18.96 11.76
CA VAL A 104 3.68 18.08 12.08
C VAL A 104 2.87 18.66 13.24
N ARG A 105 3.53 19.13 14.30
CA ARG A 105 2.85 19.80 15.44
C ARG A 105 2.16 21.09 15.02
N LEU A 106 2.81 21.90 14.20
CA LEU A 106 2.23 23.14 13.67
C LEU A 106 0.97 22.84 12.85
N LYS A 107 1.03 21.85 11.96
CA LYS A 107 -0.11 21.38 11.16
C LYS A 107 -1.28 20.95 12.03
N LEU A 108 -1.02 20.16 13.08
CA LEU A 108 -2.05 19.72 14.03
C LEU A 108 -2.66 20.90 14.81
N LYS A 109 -1.82 21.82 15.30
CA LYS A 109 -2.28 23.01 16.04
C LYS A 109 -3.15 23.90 15.16
N LEU A 110 -2.72 24.14 13.92
CA LEU A 110 -3.47 24.93 12.94
C LEU A 110 -4.78 24.25 12.58
N ARG A 111 -4.79 22.95 12.32
CA ARG A 111 -6.00 22.18 12.03
C ARG A 111 -7.03 22.31 13.15
N ASN A 112 -6.62 22.17 14.42
CA ASN A 112 -7.52 22.33 15.56
C ASN A 112 -8.09 23.76 15.66
N GLY A 113 -7.26 24.79 15.42
CA GLY A 113 -7.74 26.18 15.39
C GLY A 113 -8.69 26.46 14.23
N TRP A 114 -8.43 25.88 13.06
CA TRP A 114 -9.32 25.97 11.91
C TRP A 114 -10.66 25.28 12.16
N CYS A 115 -10.66 24.11 12.83
CA CYS A 115 -11.90 23.47 13.25
C CYS A 115 -12.75 24.40 14.13
N THR A 116 -12.16 25.05 15.15
CA THR A 116 -12.89 26.02 15.99
C THR A 116 -13.48 27.15 15.16
N ASN A 117 -12.67 27.79 14.30
CA ASN A 117 -13.14 28.88 13.46
C ASN A 117 -14.29 28.46 12.53
N VAL A 118 -14.24 27.24 12.00
CA VAL A 118 -15.25 26.73 11.07
C VAL A 118 -16.55 26.36 11.80
N LEU A 119 -16.47 25.83 13.02
CA LEU A 119 -17.64 25.60 13.88
C LEU A 119 -18.29 26.92 14.33
N ASP A 120 -17.49 27.95 14.61
CA ASP A 120 -18.03 29.29 14.94
C ASP A 120 -18.83 29.86 13.75
N LEU A 121 -18.33 29.70 12.51
CA LEU A 121 -19.07 30.09 11.30
C LEU A 121 -20.40 29.33 11.16
N GLU A 122 -20.43 28.04 11.47
CA GLU A 122 -21.65 27.22 11.44
C GLU A 122 -22.67 27.68 12.48
N ASN A 123 -22.21 28.01 13.70
CA ASN A 123 -23.04 28.59 14.75
C ASN A 123 -23.59 29.98 14.39
N ASP A 124 -22.84 30.75 13.60
CA ASP A 124 -23.25 32.05 13.05
C ASP A 124 -24.18 31.93 11.82
N GLY A 125 -24.62 30.71 11.47
CA GLY A 125 -25.59 30.46 10.41
C GLY A 125 -24.98 30.29 9.02
N VAL A 126 -23.66 30.18 8.89
CA VAL A 126 -22.98 29.93 7.61
C VAL A 126 -22.86 28.43 7.36
N SER A 127 -23.52 27.93 6.32
CA SER A 127 -23.39 26.52 5.93
C SER A 127 -21.96 26.21 5.45
N VAL A 128 -21.32 25.25 6.12
CA VAL A 128 -20.01 24.71 5.73
C VAL A 128 -20.18 23.30 5.16
N ASN A 129 -19.37 22.95 4.16
CA ASN A 129 -19.34 21.60 3.62
C ASN A 129 -18.95 20.57 4.70
N GLU A 130 -19.80 19.56 4.89
CA GLU A 130 -19.64 18.52 5.91
C GLU A 130 -18.31 17.76 5.78
N ASN A 131 -17.80 17.52 4.55
CA ASN A 131 -16.52 16.85 4.36
C ASN A 131 -15.34 17.71 4.84
N VAL A 132 -15.46 19.04 4.74
CA VAL A 132 -14.45 19.97 5.30
C VAL A 132 -14.48 19.94 6.82
N LEU A 133 -15.68 19.96 7.41
CA LEU A 133 -15.86 19.82 8.86
C LEU A 133 -15.26 18.50 9.35
N ARG A 134 -15.58 17.40 8.66
CA ARG A 134 -15.02 16.08 8.95
C ARG A 134 -13.49 16.10 8.88
N PHE A 135 -12.93 16.64 7.80
CA PHE A 135 -11.48 16.73 7.62
C PHE A 135 -10.76 17.53 8.72
N LEU A 136 -11.32 18.67 9.13
CA LEU A 136 -10.68 19.58 10.08
C LEU A 136 -10.92 19.16 11.54
N CYS A 137 -12.10 18.64 11.86
CA CYS A 137 -12.56 18.44 13.23
C CYS A 137 -12.47 17.01 13.74
N LYS A 138 -12.41 16.01 12.85
CA LYS A 138 -12.35 14.60 13.26
C LYS A 138 -10.92 14.13 13.52
N GLY A 139 -10.83 12.98 14.19
CA GLY A 139 -9.57 12.32 14.51
C GLY A 139 -8.87 12.78 15.79
N PRO A 140 -7.60 12.36 15.98
CA PRO A 140 -6.94 12.49 17.27
C PRO A 140 -6.64 13.95 17.65
N LYS A 141 -6.88 14.30 18.93
CA LYS A 141 -6.50 15.56 19.57
C LYS A 141 -5.29 15.34 20.47
N TYR A 142 -4.11 15.63 19.92
CA TYR A 142 -2.84 15.46 20.62
C TYR A 142 -2.50 16.66 21.51
N THR A 143 -2.07 16.41 22.75
CA THR A 143 -1.30 17.39 23.52
C THR A 143 0.13 17.46 22.99
N ASN A 144 0.87 18.54 23.31
CA ASN A 144 2.28 18.66 22.94
C ASN A 144 3.12 17.47 23.44
N GLU A 145 2.81 16.97 24.63
CA GLU A 145 3.50 15.82 25.21
C GLU A 145 3.20 14.52 24.45
N ILE A 146 1.92 14.25 24.16
CA ILE A 146 1.51 13.05 23.41
C ILE A 146 2.13 13.07 22.01
N ALA A 147 2.04 14.20 21.29
CA ALA A 147 2.61 14.34 19.95
C ALA A 147 4.14 14.10 19.94
N ARG A 148 4.85 14.55 20.97
CA ARG A 148 6.29 14.29 21.12
C ARG A 148 6.57 12.80 21.35
N LYS A 149 5.86 12.16 22.29
CA LYS A 149 6.07 10.76 22.64
C LYS A 149 5.75 9.82 21.47
N ILE A 150 4.58 10.00 20.83
CA ILE A 150 4.15 9.19 19.68
C ILE A 150 5.20 9.22 18.59
N THR A 151 5.74 10.39 18.26
CA THR A 151 6.62 10.44 17.10
C THR A 151 7.99 9.84 17.36
N VAL A 152 8.52 9.99 18.58
CA VAL A 152 9.74 9.26 18.98
C VAL A 152 9.49 7.75 18.92
N ILE A 153 8.35 7.28 19.41
CA ILE A 153 8.00 5.86 19.36
C ILE A 153 7.85 5.37 17.91
N ASN A 154 7.14 6.11 17.06
CA ASN A 154 6.99 5.78 15.64
C ASN A 154 8.35 5.70 14.93
N GLN A 155 9.24 6.65 15.19
CA GLN A 155 10.60 6.63 14.63
C GLN A 155 11.39 5.40 15.09
N LEU A 156 11.29 5.03 16.37
CA LEU A 156 11.96 3.83 16.89
C LEU A 156 11.39 2.54 16.29
N LEU A 157 10.07 2.45 16.14
CA LEU A 157 9.38 1.29 15.54
C LEU A 157 9.72 1.14 14.05
N SER A 158 9.63 2.22 13.28
CA SER A 158 9.94 2.20 11.85
C SER A 158 11.43 1.92 11.62
N SER A 159 12.31 2.59 12.37
CA SER A 159 13.76 2.38 12.27
C SER A 159 14.16 0.94 12.60
N ALA A 160 13.57 0.33 13.64
CA ALA A 160 13.84 -1.07 13.98
C ALA A 160 13.55 -2.02 12.82
N TYR A 161 12.51 -1.73 12.03
CA TYR A 161 12.15 -2.49 10.83
C TYR A 161 13.08 -2.19 9.65
N THR A 162 13.27 -0.91 9.30
CA THR A 162 14.01 -0.51 8.09
C THR A 162 15.50 -0.82 8.15
N SER A 163 16.08 -0.81 9.36
CA SER A 163 17.49 -1.14 9.63
C SER A 163 17.72 -2.61 9.98
N ALA A 164 16.69 -3.45 9.86
CA ALA A 164 16.80 -4.85 10.23
C ALA A 164 17.87 -5.56 9.39
N ARG A 165 18.77 -6.28 10.07
CA ARG A 165 19.81 -7.10 9.45
C ARG A 165 19.88 -8.42 10.19
N ILE A 166 19.77 -9.53 9.45
CA ILE A 166 19.89 -10.88 10.01
C ILE A 166 21.15 -11.54 9.46
N CYS A 167 21.89 -12.23 10.32
CA CYS A 167 23.13 -12.89 9.94
C CYS A 167 23.16 -14.34 10.44
N LYS A 168 23.74 -15.23 9.64
CA LYS A 168 24.10 -16.61 10.02
C LYS A 168 25.58 -16.83 9.81
N ILE A 169 26.17 -17.70 10.63
CA ILE A 169 27.53 -18.18 10.45
C ILE A 169 27.42 -19.62 9.95
N GLU A 170 27.93 -19.87 8.75
CA GLU A 170 28.02 -21.20 8.15
C GLU A 170 29.47 -21.42 7.70
N ASN A 171 30.09 -22.53 8.10
CA ASN A 171 31.48 -22.86 7.75
C ASN A 171 32.49 -21.72 8.03
N TYR A 172 32.37 -21.07 9.19
CA TYR A 172 33.20 -19.91 9.59
C TYR A 172 33.02 -18.66 8.72
N VAL A 173 32.05 -18.64 7.80
CA VAL A 173 31.71 -17.47 6.98
C VAL A 173 30.41 -16.85 7.49
N GLN A 174 30.45 -15.54 7.78
CA GLN A 174 29.26 -14.79 8.16
C GLN A 174 28.52 -14.33 6.91
N ARG A 175 27.28 -14.80 6.73
CA ARG A 175 26.37 -14.33 5.68
C ARG A 175 25.27 -13.47 6.32
N CYS A 176 25.10 -12.26 5.82
CA CYS A 176 24.09 -11.33 6.30
C CYS A 176 23.12 -10.92 5.18
N TYR A 177 21.87 -10.70 5.56
CA TYR A 177 20.80 -10.20 4.69
C TYR A 177 20.30 -8.89 5.27
N ASN A 178 20.26 -7.84 4.46
CA ASN A 178 19.95 -6.48 4.88
C ASN A 178 18.53 -6.10 4.43
N GLY A 179 17.70 -5.77 5.41
CA GLY A 179 16.34 -5.30 5.19
C GLY A 179 15.38 -6.34 4.62
N GLU A 180 14.18 -5.87 4.34
CA GLU A 180 13.07 -6.66 3.84
C GLU A 180 13.35 -7.30 2.47
N LEU A 181 14.06 -6.60 1.58
CA LEU A 181 14.28 -7.03 0.21
C LEU A 181 15.14 -8.29 0.13
N ASP A 182 16.29 -8.31 0.82
CA ASP A 182 17.22 -9.46 0.81
C ASP A 182 16.56 -10.70 1.41
N VAL A 183 15.86 -10.53 2.53
CA VAL A 183 15.16 -11.63 3.21
C VAL A 183 13.98 -12.10 2.37
N GLY A 184 13.21 -11.18 1.77
CA GLY A 184 12.10 -11.51 0.88
C GLY A 184 12.54 -12.35 -0.33
N LYS A 185 13.67 -12.00 -0.96
CA LYS A 185 14.27 -12.80 -2.05
C LYS A 185 14.64 -14.20 -1.60
N LEU A 186 15.25 -14.33 -0.42
CA LEU A 186 15.59 -15.61 0.15
C LEU A 186 14.32 -16.47 0.36
N MET A 187 13.29 -15.88 0.97
CA MET A 187 12.02 -16.58 1.23
C MET A 187 11.31 -17.01 -0.06
N ALA A 188 11.44 -16.24 -1.14
CA ALA A 188 10.79 -16.53 -2.42
C ALA A 188 11.53 -17.61 -3.25
N THR A 189 12.87 -17.63 -3.19
CA THR A 189 13.69 -18.46 -4.08
C THR A 189 14.23 -19.73 -3.43
N SER A 190 14.52 -19.72 -2.12
CA SER A 190 14.99 -20.93 -1.45
C SER A 190 13.88 -21.97 -1.36
N ARG A 191 14.29 -23.24 -1.45
CA ARG A 191 13.47 -24.41 -1.14
C ARG A 191 14.09 -25.23 -0.02
N ASN A 192 15.10 -24.71 0.68
CA ASN A 192 15.71 -25.38 1.82
C ASN A 192 14.92 -25.03 3.10
N GLU A 193 14.26 -26.03 3.68
CA GLU A 193 13.41 -25.89 4.87
C GLU A 193 14.14 -25.19 6.02
N THR A 194 15.35 -25.66 6.36
CA THR A 194 16.13 -25.15 7.48
C THR A 194 16.55 -23.69 7.27
N GLU A 195 16.90 -23.34 6.03
CA GLU A 195 17.26 -21.96 5.68
C GLU A 195 16.05 -21.02 5.77
N LEU A 196 14.90 -21.44 5.23
CA LEU A 196 13.65 -20.68 5.32
C LEU A 196 13.21 -20.50 6.78
N ARG A 197 13.31 -21.57 7.59
CA ARG A 197 12.98 -21.57 9.02
C ARG A 197 13.87 -20.59 9.78
N TRP A 198 15.17 -20.60 9.52
CA TRP A 198 16.12 -19.66 10.11
C TRP A 198 15.78 -18.23 9.74
N ALA A 199 15.62 -17.92 8.44
CA ALA A 199 15.37 -16.57 7.96
C ALA A 199 14.08 -15.98 8.57
N TRP A 200 13.01 -16.76 8.54
CA TRP A 200 11.71 -16.42 9.12
C TRP A 200 11.81 -16.12 10.62
N THR A 201 12.57 -16.95 11.35
CA THR A 201 12.72 -16.86 12.81
C THR A 201 13.59 -15.67 13.20
N ALA A 202 14.73 -15.50 12.51
CA ALA A 202 15.66 -14.40 12.77
C ALA A 202 15.00 -13.04 12.54
N TRP A 203 14.22 -12.89 11.47
CA TRP A 203 13.48 -11.66 11.17
C TRP A 203 12.49 -11.28 12.28
N ARG A 204 11.70 -12.25 12.75
CA ARG A 204 10.72 -12.01 13.83
C ARG A 204 11.37 -11.78 15.19
N ASN A 205 12.46 -12.49 15.48
CA ASN A 205 13.20 -12.29 16.72
C ASN A 205 13.79 -10.88 16.80
N HIS A 206 14.29 -10.34 15.69
CA HIS A 206 14.80 -8.96 15.61
C HIS A 206 13.76 -7.94 16.10
N MET A 207 12.48 -8.13 15.75
CA MET A 207 11.40 -7.19 16.11
C MET A 207 10.87 -7.32 17.54
N SER A 208 11.24 -8.36 18.29
CA SER A 208 10.59 -8.67 19.58
C SER A 208 10.77 -7.58 20.65
N HIS A 209 11.89 -6.84 20.62
CA HIS A 209 12.16 -5.74 21.55
C HIS A 209 11.19 -4.55 21.40
N THR A 210 10.44 -4.47 20.30
CA THR A 210 9.52 -3.37 20.02
C THR A 210 8.15 -3.49 20.72
N LYS A 211 7.85 -4.63 21.36
CA LYS A 211 6.56 -4.92 22.00
C LYS A 211 6.10 -3.82 22.96
N LYS A 212 7.00 -3.37 23.84
CA LYS A 212 6.69 -2.34 24.85
C LYS A 212 6.43 -0.98 24.20
N LEU A 213 7.20 -0.63 23.16
CA LEU A 213 7.04 0.61 22.41
C LEU A 213 5.67 0.63 21.72
N PHE A 214 5.27 -0.47 21.09
CA PHE A 214 3.95 -0.59 20.45
C PHE A 214 2.81 -0.44 21.47
N GLY A 215 2.87 -1.10 22.63
CA GLY A 215 1.86 -0.92 23.67
C GLY A 215 1.74 0.54 24.17
N GLN A 216 2.87 1.25 24.30
CA GLN A 216 2.87 2.67 24.63
C GLN A 216 2.24 3.53 23.53
N LEU A 217 2.54 3.22 22.26
CA LEU A 217 1.95 3.90 21.11
C LEU A 217 0.42 3.79 21.14
N VAL A 218 -0.11 2.58 21.30
CA VAL A 218 -1.56 2.31 21.36
C VAL A 218 -2.21 3.13 22.47
N ASN A 219 -1.64 3.14 23.68
CA ASN A 219 -2.16 3.91 24.80
C ASN A 219 -2.20 5.43 24.51
N LEU A 220 -1.14 5.96 23.90
CA LEU A 220 -1.04 7.38 23.55
C LEU A 220 -2.04 7.76 22.44
N GLN A 221 -2.20 6.90 21.43
CA GLN A 221 -3.15 7.10 20.34
C GLN A 221 -4.60 7.04 20.86
N ASN A 222 -4.93 6.04 21.67
CA ASN A 222 -6.24 5.92 22.32
C ASN A 222 -6.56 7.13 23.20
N THR A 223 -5.58 7.62 23.97
CA THR A 223 -5.76 8.86 24.74
C THR A 223 -6.08 10.05 23.83
N ALA A 224 -5.36 10.19 22.72
CA ALA A 224 -5.55 11.30 21.79
C ALA A 224 -6.93 11.29 21.10
N VAL A 225 -7.47 10.12 20.75
CA VAL A 225 -8.80 10.03 20.11
C VAL A 225 -9.95 10.13 21.11
N ARG A 226 -9.78 9.67 22.35
CA ARG A 226 -10.78 9.87 23.42
C ARG A 226 -10.99 11.35 23.75
N ASN A 227 -9.94 12.17 23.62
CA ASN A 227 -10.06 13.63 23.70
C ASN A 227 -10.98 14.24 22.61
N ASN A 228 -11.37 13.46 21.60
CA ASN A 228 -12.29 13.85 20.54
C ASN A 228 -13.53 12.96 20.42
N GLY A 229 -13.85 12.18 21.46
CA GLY A 229 -15.10 11.43 21.57
C GLY A 229 -15.10 10.01 21.01
N TYR A 230 -13.98 9.51 20.49
CA TYR A 230 -13.86 8.10 20.06
C TYR A 230 -13.48 7.18 21.24
N ALA A 231 -13.91 5.93 21.19
CA ALA A 231 -13.55 4.88 22.15
C ALA A 231 -12.06 4.49 22.05
N ASP A 232 -11.56 4.32 20.83
CA ASP A 232 -10.20 3.90 20.52
C ASP A 232 -9.74 4.34 19.11
N ILE A 233 -8.44 4.20 18.82
CA ILE A 233 -7.85 4.62 17.54
C ILE A 233 -8.40 3.79 16.37
N GLY A 234 -8.84 2.56 16.62
CA GLY A 234 -9.46 1.69 15.63
C GLY A 234 -10.81 2.23 15.16
N GLU A 235 -11.65 2.75 16.07
CA GLU A 235 -12.91 3.40 15.71
C GLU A 235 -12.67 4.58 14.75
N TYR A 236 -11.69 5.44 15.06
CA TYR A 236 -11.32 6.54 14.17
C TYR A 236 -10.86 6.03 12.80
N TRP A 237 -10.04 4.98 12.74
CA TRP A 237 -9.61 4.42 11.45
C TRP A 237 -10.78 3.85 10.64
N ARG A 238 -11.73 3.18 11.29
CA ARG A 238 -12.92 2.62 10.63
C ARG A 238 -13.91 3.71 10.17
N GLU A 239 -13.87 4.90 10.76
CA GLU A 239 -14.74 6.02 10.39
C GLU A 239 -14.68 6.29 8.88
N GLU A 240 -13.50 6.17 8.25
CA GLU A 240 -13.28 6.37 6.81
C GLU A 240 -14.31 5.62 5.93
N TYR A 241 -14.74 4.43 6.33
CA TYR A 241 -15.65 3.59 5.54
C TYR A 241 -17.13 3.84 5.84
N GLU A 242 -17.46 4.70 6.82
CA GLU A 242 -18.85 5.08 7.16
C GLU A 242 -19.78 3.86 7.39
N ARG A 243 -19.21 2.79 7.95
CA ARG A 243 -19.85 1.50 8.24
C ARG A 243 -19.60 1.15 9.70
N PRO A 244 -20.58 1.35 10.60
CA PRO A 244 -20.44 0.97 12.01
C PRO A 244 -20.19 -0.54 12.20
N ASP A 245 -20.64 -1.37 11.26
CA ASP A 245 -20.56 -2.83 11.25
C ASP A 245 -19.35 -3.38 10.48
N LEU A 246 -18.34 -2.55 10.18
CA LEU A 246 -17.23 -2.92 9.28
C LEU A 246 -16.51 -4.22 9.68
N GLU A 247 -16.36 -4.51 10.98
CA GLU A 247 -15.75 -5.78 11.43
C GLU A 247 -16.55 -7.01 10.97
N ASN A 248 -17.89 -6.91 10.95
CA ASN A 248 -18.77 -7.97 10.46
C ASN A 248 -18.74 -8.05 8.92
N VAL A 249 -18.61 -6.91 8.24
CA VAL A 249 -18.44 -6.89 6.77
C VAL A 249 -17.20 -7.68 6.36
N PHE A 250 -16.08 -7.46 7.06
CA PHE A 250 -14.84 -8.17 6.81
C PHE A 250 -15.01 -9.69 6.98
N GLU A 251 -15.67 -10.10 8.07
CA GLU A 251 -15.96 -11.50 8.36
C GLU A 251 -16.85 -12.14 7.28
N GLU A 252 -17.95 -11.47 6.93
CA GLU A 252 -18.91 -11.97 5.95
C GLU A 252 -18.29 -12.09 4.55
N MET A 253 -17.50 -11.09 4.14
CA MET A 253 -16.79 -11.14 2.85
C MET A 253 -15.79 -12.28 2.81
N TYR A 254 -15.04 -12.50 3.90
CA TYR A 254 -14.11 -13.62 3.97
C TYR A 254 -14.82 -14.96 3.94
N ARG A 255 -15.93 -15.13 4.70
CA ARG A 255 -16.73 -16.36 4.75
C ARG A 255 -17.19 -16.83 3.37
N GLN A 256 -17.50 -15.90 2.46
CA GLN A 256 -17.90 -16.25 1.09
C GLN A 256 -16.71 -16.66 0.20
N VAL A 257 -15.50 -16.22 0.52
CA VAL A 257 -14.26 -16.63 -0.18
C VAL A 257 -13.63 -17.87 0.44
N GLU A 258 -13.89 -18.16 1.72
CA GLU A 258 -13.33 -19.28 2.47
C GLU A 258 -13.41 -20.62 1.71
N PRO A 259 -14.51 -21.00 1.04
CA PRO A 259 -14.54 -22.24 0.25
C PRO A 259 -13.46 -22.30 -0.83
N LEU A 260 -13.28 -21.24 -1.62
CA LEU A 260 -12.25 -21.17 -2.64
C LEU A 260 -10.84 -21.18 -2.02
N TYR A 261 -10.65 -20.44 -0.92
CA TYR A 261 -9.39 -20.42 -0.20
C TYR A 261 -9.02 -21.80 0.35
N SER A 262 -9.96 -22.55 0.91
CA SER A 262 -9.74 -23.89 1.44
C SER A 262 -9.31 -24.90 0.37
N LEU A 263 -9.85 -24.79 -0.86
CA LEU A 263 -9.38 -25.61 -1.99
C LEU A 263 -7.93 -25.26 -2.35
N LEU A 264 -7.60 -23.96 -2.42
CA LEU A 264 -6.24 -23.50 -2.73
C LEU A 264 -5.24 -23.97 -1.66
N HIS A 265 -5.59 -23.79 -0.38
CA HIS A 265 -4.79 -24.23 0.75
C HIS A 265 -4.53 -25.73 0.71
N ALA A 266 -5.56 -26.55 0.48
CA ALA A 266 -5.45 -28.01 0.44
C ALA A 266 -4.46 -28.48 -0.64
N VAL A 267 -4.57 -27.94 -1.86
CA VAL A 267 -3.67 -28.28 -2.97
C VAL A 267 -2.24 -27.81 -2.68
N VAL A 268 -2.06 -26.58 -2.18
CA VAL A 268 -0.74 -26.05 -1.81
C VAL A 268 -0.09 -26.90 -0.73
N ARG A 269 -0.83 -27.24 0.34
CA ARG A 269 -0.36 -28.12 1.42
C ARG A 269 0.06 -29.48 0.88
N PHE A 270 -0.77 -30.09 0.05
CA PHE A 270 -0.48 -31.39 -0.55
C PHE A 270 0.81 -31.37 -1.38
N ARG A 271 1.00 -30.34 -2.19
CA ARG A 271 2.20 -30.17 -3.03
C ARG A 271 3.44 -29.90 -2.16
N LEU A 272 3.32 -29.09 -1.13
CA LEU A 272 4.42 -28.86 -0.17
C LEU A 272 4.75 -30.10 0.65
N ALA A 273 3.77 -30.93 1.04
CA ALA A 273 4.01 -32.18 1.77
C ALA A 273 4.86 -33.18 0.96
N ARG A 274 4.74 -33.17 -0.37
CA ARG A 274 5.63 -33.95 -1.24
C ARG A 274 7.06 -33.42 -1.24
N LEU A 275 7.25 -32.11 -1.11
CA LEU A 275 8.56 -31.47 -1.06
C LEU A 275 9.21 -31.54 0.33
N TYR A 276 8.40 -31.51 1.39
CA TYR A 276 8.83 -31.49 2.79
C TYR A 276 8.08 -32.55 3.62
N PRO A 277 8.27 -33.86 3.32
CA PRO A 277 7.50 -34.94 3.94
C PRO A 277 7.70 -35.04 5.45
N ASP A 278 8.86 -34.64 5.96
CA ASP A 278 9.18 -34.70 7.40
C ASP A 278 8.65 -33.50 8.20
N VAL A 279 8.08 -32.49 7.52
CA VAL A 279 7.69 -31.21 8.14
C VAL A 279 6.21 -30.90 7.99
N ILE A 280 5.56 -31.39 6.94
CA ILE A 280 4.15 -31.11 6.66
C ILE A 280 3.32 -32.38 6.78
N ASP A 281 2.39 -32.35 7.72
CA ASP A 281 1.26 -33.27 7.77
C ASP A 281 0.12 -32.75 6.88
N VAL A 282 -0.43 -33.64 6.05
CA VAL A 282 -1.49 -33.33 5.08
C VAL A 282 -2.83 -32.97 5.71
N PHE A 283 -3.02 -33.19 7.02
CA PHE A 283 -4.21 -32.76 7.76
C PHE A 283 -4.00 -31.48 8.58
N SER A 284 -2.74 -31.11 8.82
CA SER A 284 -2.36 -30.00 9.69
C SER A 284 -2.29 -28.65 8.95
N PRO A 285 -2.27 -27.52 9.69
CA PRO A 285 -1.91 -26.20 9.15
C PRO A 285 -0.51 -26.17 8.50
N ILE A 286 -0.32 -25.31 7.49
CA ILE A 286 0.96 -25.15 6.79
C ILE A 286 1.94 -24.32 7.66
N PRO A 287 3.20 -24.74 7.83
CA PRO A 287 4.23 -23.90 8.45
C PRO A 287 4.49 -22.61 7.68
N ALA A 288 4.40 -21.46 8.37
CA ALA A 288 4.39 -20.12 7.77
C ALA A 288 5.63 -19.79 6.91
N HIS A 289 6.78 -20.41 7.19
CA HIS A 289 8.04 -20.14 6.49
C HIS A 289 8.14 -20.80 5.11
N LEU A 290 7.21 -21.70 4.76
CA LEU A 290 7.26 -22.48 3.51
C LEU A 290 6.40 -21.88 2.39
N LEU A 291 5.79 -20.72 2.63
CA LEU A 291 4.79 -20.12 1.73
C LEU A 291 5.37 -19.09 0.74
N GLY A 292 6.68 -19.16 0.47
CA GLY A 292 7.33 -18.30 -0.54
C GLY A 292 7.40 -16.81 -0.20
N ASN A 293 6.99 -16.41 1.01
CA ASN A 293 6.90 -15.03 1.45
C ASN A 293 7.10 -14.92 2.97
N LEU A 294 7.75 -13.83 3.42
CA LEU A 294 8.12 -13.60 4.82
C LEU A 294 6.93 -13.54 5.80
N TRP A 295 5.73 -13.19 5.30
CA TRP A 295 4.48 -13.10 6.08
C TRP A 295 3.39 -14.05 5.58
N SER A 296 3.70 -14.96 4.66
CA SER A 296 2.72 -15.87 4.08
C SER A 296 1.54 -15.18 3.36
N GLN A 297 1.68 -13.88 3.02
CA GLN A 297 0.61 -13.09 2.39
C GLN A 297 0.52 -13.26 0.86
N SER A 298 1.57 -13.80 0.23
CA SER A 298 1.62 -14.11 -1.20
C SER A 298 2.30 -15.44 -1.37
N TRP A 299 1.67 -16.36 -2.10
CA TRP A 299 2.18 -17.70 -2.39
C TRP A 299 2.61 -17.82 -3.86
N GLU A 300 2.66 -16.70 -4.59
CA GLU A 300 2.99 -16.63 -6.02
C GLU A 300 4.33 -17.30 -6.35
N ALA A 301 5.30 -17.19 -5.43
CA ALA A 301 6.63 -17.78 -5.56
C ALA A 301 6.64 -19.32 -5.54
N LEU A 302 5.51 -19.97 -5.21
CA LEU A 302 5.35 -21.43 -5.20
C LEU A 302 4.68 -21.97 -6.47
N ILE A 303 4.50 -21.17 -7.52
CA ILE A 303 3.81 -21.62 -8.73
C ILE A 303 4.44 -22.88 -9.36
N ASP A 304 5.76 -23.02 -9.28
CA ASP A 304 6.54 -24.20 -9.71
C ASP A 304 6.23 -25.45 -8.87
N VAL A 305 5.91 -25.27 -7.58
CA VAL A 305 5.56 -26.35 -6.65
C VAL A 305 4.10 -26.76 -6.83
N VAL A 306 3.20 -25.77 -6.95
CA VAL A 306 1.74 -26.01 -7.03
C VAL A 306 1.35 -26.59 -8.38
N PHE A 307 2.01 -26.14 -9.46
CA PHE A 307 1.76 -26.64 -10.81
C PHE A 307 3.04 -27.24 -11.40
N PRO A 308 3.31 -28.54 -11.21
CA PRO A 308 4.61 -29.15 -11.56
C PRO A 308 4.97 -29.08 -13.05
N THR A 309 3.97 -29.04 -13.95
CA THR A 309 4.18 -28.84 -15.39
C THR A 309 4.32 -27.38 -15.79
N TYR A 310 4.38 -26.45 -14.82
CA TYR A 310 4.44 -25.01 -15.08
C TYR A 310 5.62 -24.64 -15.97
N THR A 311 6.81 -25.16 -15.73
CA THR A 311 8.00 -24.85 -16.55
C THR A 311 7.95 -25.45 -17.97
N ALA A 312 7.13 -26.49 -18.17
CA ALA A 312 6.89 -27.08 -19.49
C ALA A 312 5.87 -26.27 -20.30
N VAL A 313 4.99 -25.53 -19.63
CA VAL A 313 3.88 -24.80 -20.25
C VAL A 313 4.19 -23.31 -20.35
N MET A 314 4.67 -22.69 -19.26
CA MET A 314 4.99 -21.27 -19.17
C MET A 314 6.48 -21.03 -19.38
N PRO A 315 6.87 -20.07 -20.26
CA PRO A 315 8.25 -19.66 -20.35
C PRO A 315 8.69 -19.03 -19.03
N ASN A 316 9.98 -19.15 -18.72
CA ASN A 316 10.56 -18.38 -17.64
C ASN A 316 10.49 -16.90 -18.00
N LEU A 317 9.55 -16.19 -17.37
CA LEU A 317 9.29 -14.78 -17.66
C LEU A 317 10.53 -13.91 -17.43
N THR A 318 11.43 -14.27 -16.50
CA THR A 318 12.70 -13.56 -16.32
C THR A 318 13.60 -13.71 -17.54
N ASP A 319 13.69 -14.92 -18.11
CA ASP A 319 14.47 -15.17 -19.32
C ASP A 319 13.85 -14.45 -20.53
N SER A 320 12.52 -14.45 -20.64
CA SER A 320 11.79 -13.67 -21.65
C SER A 320 12.06 -12.17 -21.51
N MET A 321 12.07 -11.63 -20.28
CA MET A 321 12.42 -10.23 -20.04
C MET A 321 13.87 -9.92 -20.46
N ILE A 322 14.82 -10.83 -20.21
CA ILE A 322 16.21 -10.69 -20.64
C ILE A 322 16.31 -10.69 -22.18
N GLN A 323 15.62 -11.63 -22.84
CA GLN A 323 15.56 -11.71 -24.31
C GLN A 323 14.98 -10.43 -24.92
N GLU A 324 13.93 -9.91 -24.30
CA GLU A 324 13.30 -8.65 -24.68
C GLU A 324 14.08 -7.43 -24.16
N THR A 325 15.29 -7.57 -23.64
CA THR A 325 16.17 -6.48 -23.18
C THR A 325 15.53 -5.53 -22.17
N TYR A 326 14.72 -6.05 -21.25
CA TYR A 326 14.12 -5.25 -20.20
C TYR A 326 15.16 -4.70 -19.22
N SER A 327 15.08 -3.40 -18.98
CA SER A 327 15.62 -2.71 -17.82
C SER A 327 14.46 -2.25 -16.93
N VAL A 328 14.74 -1.87 -15.67
CA VAL A 328 13.72 -1.29 -14.78
C VAL A 328 13.02 -0.10 -15.45
N ILE A 329 13.76 0.79 -16.11
CA ILE A 329 13.16 1.90 -16.85
C ILE A 329 12.26 1.43 -18.00
N LYS A 330 12.64 0.38 -18.73
CA LYS A 330 11.76 -0.20 -19.76
C LYS A 330 10.48 -0.78 -19.14
N MET A 331 10.56 -1.40 -17.97
CA MET A 331 9.37 -1.88 -17.24
C MET A 331 8.43 -0.72 -16.87
N VAL A 332 8.96 0.37 -16.32
CA VAL A 332 8.17 1.57 -15.97
C VAL A 332 7.54 2.19 -17.21
N LYS A 333 8.27 2.29 -18.34
CA LYS A 333 7.73 2.79 -19.61
C LYS A 333 6.66 1.88 -20.19
N THR A 334 6.81 0.56 -20.04
CA THR A 334 5.80 -0.42 -20.50
C THR A 334 4.52 -0.27 -19.70
N ALA A 335 4.62 -0.04 -18.39
CA ALA A 335 3.45 0.26 -17.58
C ALA A 335 2.82 1.62 -17.94
N GLU A 336 3.62 2.67 -18.14
CA GLU A 336 3.13 3.95 -18.67
C GLU A 336 2.40 3.80 -20.02
N ASP A 337 2.92 2.99 -20.93
CA ASP A 337 2.26 2.67 -22.21
C ASP A 337 0.87 2.08 -21.98
N PHE A 338 0.72 1.13 -21.05
CA PHE A 338 -0.59 0.60 -20.70
C PHE A 338 -1.56 1.69 -20.27
N TYR A 339 -1.17 2.55 -19.32
CA TYR A 339 -2.02 3.66 -18.85
C TYR A 339 -2.36 4.64 -19.98
N THR A 340 -1.38 5.06 -20.77
CA THR A 340 -1.60 6.00 -21.88
C THR A 340 -2.42 5.38 -23.01
N SER A 341 -2.34 4.05 -23.22
CA SER A 341 -3.21 3.30 -24.13
C SER A 341 -4.69 3.42 -23.74
N LEU A 342 -4.99 3.55 -22.45
CA LEU A 342 -6.34 3.80 -21.92
C LEU A 342 -6.74 5.29 -21.98
N GLY A 343 -5.85 6.18 -22.40
CA GLY A 343 -6.11 7.63 -22.45
C GLY A 343 -5.84 8.38 -21.16
N PHE A 344 -5.03 7.79 -20.26
CA PHE A 344 -4.43 8.55 -19.18
C PHE A 344 -3.35 9.51 -19.71
N PRO A 345 -3.12 10.64 -19.01
CA PRO A 345 -1.98 11.48 -19.32
C PRO A 345 -0.66 10.73 -19.11
N PRO A 346 0.39 11.03 -19.90
CA PRO A 346 1.72 10.50 -19.66
C PRO A 346 2.26 11.03 -18.32
N LEU A 347 3.21 10.29 -17.73
CA LEU A 347 3.87 10.68 -16.51
C LEU A 347 4.72 11.94 -16.75
N PRO A 348 4.70 12.92 -15.84
CA PRO A 348 5.37 14.19 -16.05
C PRO A 348 6.90 14.04 -16.08
N SER A 349 7.61 14.97 -16.74
CA SER A 349 9.09 14.90 -16.81
C SER A 349 9.77 14.91 -15.43
N GLU A 350 9.15 15.53 -14.43
CA GLU A 350 9.68 15.56 -13.06
C GLU A 350 9.59 14.19 -12.38
N PHE A 351 8.60 13.36 -12.71
CA PHE A 351 8.51 11.98 -12.23
C PHE A 351 9.76 11.20 -12.64
N TRP A 352 10.14 11.27 -13.91
CA TRP A 352 11.31 10.57 -14.44
C TRP A 352 12.64 11.08 -13.88
N LYS A 353 12.76 12.40 -13.64
CA LYS A 353 13.99 13.00 -13.11
C LYS A 353 14.20 12.78 -11.62
N LYS A 354 13.13 12.69 -10.83
CA LYS A 354 13.18 12.75 -9.36
C LYS A 354 12.83 11.45 -8.66
N SER A 355 12.16 10.51 -9.32
CA SER A 355 11.88 9.19 -8.74
C SER A 355 13.15 8.37 -8.56
N ILE A 356 13.10 7.44 -7.62
CA ILE A 356 14.15 6.46 -7.35
C ILE A 356 13.53 5.10 -7.63
N PHE A 357 13.96 4.46 -8.72
CA PHE A 357 13.42 3.17 -9.17
C PHE A 357 14.26 1.98 -8.69
N GLU A 358 15.55 2.20 -8.48
CA GLU A 358 16.53 1.17 -8.12
C GLU A 358 17.30 1.63 -6.88
N GLN A 359 17.79 0.68 -6.09
CA GLN A 359 18.58 1.00 -4.90
C GLN A 359 19.93 1.63 -5.30
N GLU A 360 20.22 2.82 -4.77
CA GLU A 360 21.53 3.46 -4.98
C GLU A 360 22.63 2.70 -4.20
N THR A 361 23.72 2.33 -4.87
CA THR A 361 24.84 1.59 -4.27
C THR A 361 25.43 2.32 -3.05
N GLY A 362 25.57 1.61 -1.92
CA GLY A 362 26.19 2.14 -0.70
C GLY A 362 25.27 2.98 0.19
N ARG A 363 23.94 2.99 -0.05
CA ARG A 363 22.97 3.68 0.80
C ARG A 363 21.96 2.71 1.41
N GLU A 364 21.83 2.77 2.73
CA GLU A 364 20.73 2.11 3.45
C GLU A 364 19.46 2.97 3.30
N SER A 365 18.37 2.39 2.79
CA SER A 365 17.08 3.05 2.65
C SER A 365 15.95 2.03 2.77
N SER A 366 14.72 2.51 3.05
CA SER A 366 13.55 1.64 3.12
C SER A 366 13.16 1.18 1.72
N CYS A 367 13.33 -0.10 1.40
CA CYS A 367 12.99 -0.66 0.08
C CYS A 367 11.52 -1.01 -0.13
N HIS A 368 10.62 -0.62 0.78
CA HIS A 368 9.18 -0.72 0.54
C HIS A 368 8.78 0.28 -0.56
N ALA A 369 8.16 -0.20 -1.63
CA ALA A 369 7.70 0.67 -2.72
C ALA A 369 6.71 1.72 -2.19
N THR A 370 6.82 2.95 -2.66
CA THR A 370 5.98 4.06 -2.18
C THR A 370 5.83 5.14 -3.25
N ALA A 371 4.59 5.43 -3.64
CA ALA A 371 4.23 6.58 -4.44
C ALA A 371 3.94 7.82 -3.56
N VAL A 372 4.53 8.96 -3.92
CA VAL A 372 4.47 10.21 -3.14
C VAL A 372 3.88 11.35 -3.97
N ASN A 373 2.87 12.01 -3.41
CA ASN A 373 2.37 13.30 -3.87
C ASN A 373 3.15 14.44 -3.20
N MET A 374 3.92 15.21 -3.97
CA MET A 374 4.72 16.32 -3.41
C MET A 374 3.90 17.61 -3.21
N TYR A 375 2.61 17.59 -3.54
CA TYR A 375 1.69 18.73 -3.48
C TYR A 375 2.15 19.95 -4.29
N LYS A 376 3.06 19.74 -5.24
CA LYS A 376 3.50 20.73 -6.23
C LYS A 376 2.94 20.29 -7.58
N LYS A 377 2.61 21.27 -8.43
CA LYS A 377 2.12 21.00 -9.78
C LYS A 377 3.12 20.08 -10.51
N ASP A 378 2.61 18.98 -11.06
CA ASP A 378 3.35 17.99 -11.84
C ASP A 378 4.55 17.31 -11.12
N ASP A 379 4.66 17.39 -9.79
CA ASP A 379 5.71 16.72 -9.00
C ASP A 379 5.14 15.54 -8.21
N PHE A 380 5.20 14.36 -8.82
CA PHE A 380 4.81 13.07 -8.26
C PHE A 380 5.98 12.11 -8.42
N ARG A 381 6.25 11.27 -7.42
CA ARG A 381 7.48 10.46 -7.38
C ARG A 381 7.19 9.05 -6.90
N ILE A 382 7.97 8.09 -7.35
CA ILE A 382 8.05 6.75 -6.74
C ILE A 382 9.41 6.59 -6.06
N PHE A 383 9.39 6.00 -4.88
CA PHE A 383 10.56 5.42 -4.23
C PHE A 383 10.41 3.90 -4.20
N ALA A 384 11.29 3.17 -4.86
CA ALA A 384 11.28 1.71 -4.87
C ALA A 384 12.70 1.16 -5.08
N CYS A 385 12.88 -0.13 -4.76
CA CYS A 385 14.10 -0.90 -5.03
C CYS A 385 13.77 -2.01 -6.04
N LEU A 386 13.38 -1.62 -7.25
CA LEU A 386 12.94 -2.54 -8.29
C LEU A 386 14.13 -3.28 -8.92
N GLU A 387 13.88 -4.50 -9.38
CA GLU A 387 14.79 -5.27 -10.21
C GLU A 387 14.09 -5.71 -11.50
N THR A 388 14.85 -6.14 -12.50
CA THR A 388 14.30 -6.71 -13.74
C THR A 388 13.72 -8.10 -13.48
N ARG A 389 12.52 -8.17 -12.88
CA ARG A 389 11.82 -9.41 -12.53
C ARG A 389 10.30 -9.30 -12.72
N PRO A 390 9.60 -10.42 -12.99
CA PRO A 390 8.15 -10.40 -13.21
C PRO A 390 7.32 -9.84 -12.05
N GLN A 391 7.71 -10.10 -10.81
CA GLN A 391 6.99 -9.64 -9.61
C GLN A 391 6.99 -8.11 -9.50
N ASP A 392 8.09 -7.48 -9.92
CA ASP A 392 8.26 -6.03 -9.82
C ASP A 392 7.40 -5.30 -10.89
N PHE A 393 6.92 -5.97 -11.95
CA PHE A 393 5.90 -5.39 -12.84
C PHE A 393 4.60 -5.07 -12.11
N ASN A 394 4.08 -6.02 -11.31
CA ASN A 394 2.84 -5.80 -10.57
C ASN A 394 2.97 -4.61 -9.61
N VAL A 395 4.13 -4.49 -8.95
CA VAL A 395 4.46 -3.34 -8.10
C VAL A 395 4.47 -2.05 -8.93
N ILE A 396 5.11 -2.03 -10.10
CA ILE A 396 5.13 -0.84 -10.97
C ILE A 396 3.72 -0.42 -11.39
N TYR A 397 2.86 -1.36 -11.81
CA TYR A 397 1.47 -1.06 -12.17
C TYR A 397 0.67 -0.50 -10.99
N HIS A 398 0.87 -1.06 -9.81
CA HIS A 398 0.28 -0.59 -8.55
C HIS A 398 0.70 0.86 -8.25
N GLU A 399 2.01 1.13 -8.19
CA GLU A 399 2.55 2.44 -7.84
C GLU A 399 2.23 3.52 -8.87
N ILE A 400 2.26 3.20 -10.18
CA ILE A 400 1.80 4.15 -11.21
C ILE A 400 0.31 4.44 -11.06
N GLY A 401 -0.48 3.49 -10.57
CA GLY A 401 -1.89 3.71 -10.22
C GLY A 401 -2.07 4.84 -9.21
N HIS A 402 -1.27 4.86 -8.15
CA HIS A 402 -1.25 5.97 -7.19
C HIS A 402 -0.85 7.29 -7.86
N ILE A 403 0.19 7.29 -8.69
CA ILE A 403 0.64 8.51 -9.41
C ILE A 403 -0.47 9.06 -10.32
N GLN A 404 -1.13 8.20 -11.09
CA GLN A 404 -2.25 8.58 -11.95
C GLN A 404 -3.45 9.09 -11.13
N TYR A 405 -3.68 8.54 -9.94
CA TYR A 405 -4.70 9.04 -9.02
C TYR A 405 -4.35 10.43 -8.49
N TYR A 406 -3.10 10.65 -8.06
CA TYR A 406 -2.60 11.97 -7.68
C TYR A 406 -2.79 13.01 -8.79
N MET A 407 -2.44 12.63 -10.03
CA MET A 407 -2.62 13.48 -11.21
C MET A 407 -4.10 13.78 -11.50
N ALA A 408 -5.00 12.82 -11.28
CA ALA A 408 -6.42 12.97 -11.58
C ALA A 408 -7.13 13.98 -10.67
N TYR A 409 -6.80 14.01 -9.37
CA TYR A 409 -7.39 14.95 -8.41
C TYR A 409 -6.51 16.16 -8.08
N GLN A 410 -5.39 16.39 -8.80
CA GLN A 410 -4.44 17.46 -8.50
C GLN A 410 -5.06 18.87 -8.42
N ASN A 411 -6.17 19.08 -9.12
CA ASN A 411 -6.89 20.36 -9.19
C ASN A 411 -8.01 20.50 -8.14
N GLN A 412 -8.20 19.49 -7.28
CA GLN A 412 -9.10 19.61 -6.12
C GLN A 412 -8.51 20.55 -5.06
N PRO A 413 -9.33 21.17 -4.20
CA PRO A 413 -8.86 21.80 -2.98
C PRO A 413 -7.97 20.84 -2.17
N SER A 414 -6.97 21.36 -1.47
CA SER A 414 -5.97 20.55 -0.77
C SER A 414 -6.53 19.65 0.33
N PHE A 415 -7.70 19.96 0.89
CA PHE A 415 -8.44 19.03 1.77
C PHE A 415 -8.92 17.75 1.06
N PHE A 416 -9.15 17.84 -0.25
CA PHE A 416 -9.75 16.79 -1.08
C PHE A 416 -8.75 16.06 -2.00
N LYS A 417 -7.45 16.40 -1.92
CA LYS A 417 -6.37 15.75 -2.67
C LYS A 417 -5.98 14.39 -2.07
N ASN A 418 -6.96 13.52 -1.88
CA ASN A 418 -6.79 12.15 -1.42
C ASN A 418 -7.73 11.23 -2.23
N GLY A 419 -7.52 9.91 -2.17
CA GLY A 419 -8.48 8.93 -2.70
C GLY A 419 -9.87 9.09 -2.05
N ILE A 420 -10.91 8.56 -2.70
CA ILE A 420 -12.29 8.57 -2.17
C ILE A 420 -12.31 7.96 -0.76
N ASN A 421 -11.65 6.83 -0.62
CA ASN A 421 -11.15 6.26 0.62
C ASN A 421 -9.89 5.45 0.29
N SER A 422 -9.23 4.91 1.32
CA SER A 422 -8.03 4.08 1.19
C SER A 422 -8.26 2.85 0.31
N ALA A 423 -9.43 2.20 0.36
CA ALA A 423 -9.72 1.05 -0.52
C ALA A 423 -9.74 1.46 -2.00
N PHE A 424 -10.34 2.60 -2.36
CA PHE A 424 -10.24 3.13 -3.72
C PHE A 424 -8.79 3.41 -4.10
N HIS A 425 -8.00 3.98 -3.19
CA HIS A 425 -6.61 4.32 -3.47
C HIS A 425 -5.75 3.09 -3.80
N GLU A 426 -5.89 2.01 -3.01
CA GLU A 426 -5.18 0.75 -3.24
C GLU A 426 -5.70 -0.04 -4.45
N SER A 427 -6.95 0.21 -4.90
CA SER A 427 -7.57 -0.60 -5.96
C SER A 427 -7.25 -0.15 -7.38
N ILE A 428 -6.90 1.12 -7.61
CA ILE A 428 -6.75 1.67 -8.97
C ILE A 428 -5.65 0.95 -9.74
N GLY A 429 -4.44 0.90 -9.16
CA GLY A 429 -3.30 0.28 -9.83
C GLY A 429 -3.48 -1.23 -10.01
N ASP A 430 -4.08 -1.88 -9.02
CA ASP A 430 -4.34 -3.31 -9.06
C ASP A 430 -5.43 -3.68 -10.07
N ALA A 431 -6.48 -2.86 -10.23
CA ALA A 431 -7.49 -3.06 -11.27
C ALA A 431 -6.88 -3.02 -12.67
N ILE A 432 -5.89 -2.15 -12.90
CA ILE A 432 -5.13 -2.09 -14.16
C ILE A 432 -4.22 -3.30 -14.31
N SER A 433 -3.58 -3.75 -13.23
CA SER A 433 -2.72 -4.94 -13.20
C SER A 433 -3.46 -6.21 -13.67
N TYR A 434 -4.77 -6.37 -13.39
CA TYR A 434 -5.56 -7.47 -13.95
C TYR A 434 -5.58 -7.48 -15.49
N GLY A 435 -5.67 -6.31 -16.13
CA GLY A 435 -5.58 -6.19 -17.59
C GLY A 435 -4.16 -6.41 -18.11
N ALA A 436 -3.16 -5.87 -17.40
CA ALA A 436 -1.75 -5.98 -17.77
C ALA A 436 -1.19 -7.41 -17.66
N THR A 437 -1.72 -8.20 -16.73
CA THR A 437 -1.32 -9.61 -16.53
C THR A 437 -2.16 -10.60 -17.33
N SER A 438 -3.11 -10.12 -18.13
CA SER A 438 -3.91 -10.97 -19.01
C SER A 438 -3.04 -11.71 -20.04
N PHE A 439 -3.46 -12.91 -20.42
CA PHE A 439 -2.79 -13.70 -21.46
C PHE A 439 -2.58 -12.87 -22.75
N ARG A 440 -3.62 -12.16 -23.19
CA ARG A 440 -3.56 -11.32 -24.41
C ARG A 440 -2.50 -10.23 -24.31
N HIS A 441 -2.40 -9.55 -23.18
CA HIS A 441 -1.42 -8.47 -23.02
C HIS A 441 0.00 -9.02 -22.86
N MET A 442 0.20 -10.07 -22.06
CA MET A 442 1.50 -10.72 -21.91
C MET A 442 2.02 -11.27 -23.26
N HIS A 443 1.13 -11.77 -24.12
CA HIS A 443 1.49 -12.19 -25.47
C HIS A 443 1.84 -10.99 -26.37
N ARG A 444 1.11 -9.87 -26.26
CA ARG A 444 1.42 -8.62 -26.98
C ARG A 444 2.82 -8.08 -26.63
N LEU A 445 3.28 -8.28 -25.40
CA LEU A 445 4.62 -7.91 -24.94
C LEU A 445 5.71 -8.95 -25.28
N GLU A 446 5.35 -10.05 -25.96
CA GLU A 446 6.23 -11.18 -26.27
C GLU A 446 6.86 -11.86 -25.03
N LEU A 447 6.33 -11.57 -23.83
CA LEU A 447 6.75 -12.16 -22.56
C LEU A 447 6.24 -13.59 -22.39
N ILE A 448 5.10 -13.90 -23.01
CA ILE A 448 4.69 -15.27 -23.28
C ILE A 448 4.63 -15.43 -24.80
N ARG A 449 5.27 -16.49 -25.30
CA ARG A 449 5.27 -16.83 -26.72
C ARG A 449 4.44 -18.08 -26.90
N ASN A 450 3.60 -18.13 -27.94
CA ASN A 450 2.93 -19.36 -28.29
C ASN A 450 4.00 -20.41 -28.64
N ALA A 451 3.99 -21.55 -27.94
CA ALA A 451 4.85 -22.70 -28.26
C ALA A 451 4.57 -23.29 -29.67
N SER A 452 3.60 -22.71 -30.41
CA SER A 452 3.22 -23.05 -31.77
C SER A 452 4.31 -22.84 -32.82
N ALA A 453 5.45 -22.22 -32.48
CA ALA A 453 6.61 -22.18 -33.36
C ALA A 453 7.42 -23.50 -33.35
N SER A 454 7.21 -24.37 -32.34
CA SER A 454 8.07 -25.55 -32.10
C SER A 454 7.33 -26.89 -32.11
N PHE A 455 6.00 -26.90 -31.99
CA PHE A 455 5.19 -28.12 -32.00
C PHE A 455 4.14 -28.06 -33.12
N GLY A 456 4.11 -29.10 -33.96
CA GLY A 456 3.49 -29.10 -35.28
C GLY A 456 2.01 -28.70 -35.40
N ASN A 457 1.64 -28.34 -36.63
CA ASN A 457 0.37 -27.81 -37.14
C ASN A 457 -0.89 -28.65 -36.83
N SER A 458 -1.31 -28.79 -35.57
CA SER A 458 -2.65 -29.26 -35.23
C SER A 458 -3.36 -28.24 -34.32
N SER A 459 -4.57 -27.83 -34.73
CA SER A 459 -5.37 -26.80 -34.03
C SER A 459 -5.77 -27.20 -32.61
N GLU A 460 -5.95 -28.50 -32.37
CA GLU A 460 -6.36 -29.04 -31.07
C GLU A 460 -5.24 -28.99 -30.02
N VAL A 461 -3.99 -29.30 -30.40
CA VAL A 461 -2.83 -29.22 -29.50
C VAL A 461 -2.55 -27.77 -29.09
N ASN A 462 -2.70 -26.84 -30.03
CA ASN A 462 -2.55 -25.41 -29.77
C ASN A 462 -3.61 -24.89 -28.78
N SER A 463 -4.86 -25.37 -28.88
CA SER A 463 -5.93 -25.02 -27.93
C SER A 463 -5.62 -25.50 -26.50
N ARG A 464 -5.20 -26.76 -26.34
CA ARG A 464 -4.91 -27.33 -25.01
C ARG A 464 -3.72 -26.67 -24.32
N LEU A 465 -2.70 -26.30 -25.10
CA LEU A 465 -1.53 -25.55 -24.60
C LEU A 465 -1.92 -24.14 -24.15
N GLN A 466 -2.76 -23.46 -24.92
CA GLN A 466 -3.27 -22.14 -24.55
C GLN A 466 -4.10 -22.20 -23.26
N ASP A 467 -5.02 -23.17 -23.13
CA ASP A 467 -5.82 -23.33 -21.91
C ASP A 467 -4.92 -23.60 -20.69
N SER A 468 -3.83 -24.36 -20.89
CA SER A 468 -2.83 -24.64 -19.85
C SER A 468 -2.02 -23.40 -19.46
N LEU A 469 -1.72 -22.50 -20.40
CA LEU A 469 -1.06 -21.22 -20.16
C LEU A 469 -2.00 -20.25 -19.41
N GLU A 470 -3.26 -20.15 -19.85
CA GLU A 470 -4.27 -19.30 -19.22
C GLU A 470 -4.49 -19.73 -17.75
N ILE A 471 -4.66 -21.03 -17.48
CA ILE A 471 -4.82 -21.51 -16.10
C ILE A 471 -3.56 -21.29 -15.25
N ALA A 472 -2.36 -21.39 -15.84
CA ALA A 472 -1.10 -21.12 -15.13
C ALA A 472 -1.02 -19.66 -14.65
N LEU A 473 -1.37 -18.71 -15.53
CA LEU A 473 -1.43 -17.29 -15.19
C LEU A 473 -2.48 -17.01 -14.12
N LEU A 474 -3.68 -17.61 -14.25
CA LEU A 474 -4.75 -17.44 -13.28
C LEU A 474 -4.41 -18.03 -11.91
N LEU A 475 -3.79 -19.21 -11.88
CA LEU A 475 -3.35 -19.85 -10.64
C LEU A 475 -2.25 -19.03 -9.97
N LYS A 476 -1.30 -18.50 -10.74
CA LYS A 476 -0.27 -17.58 -10.23
C LYS A 476 -0.89 -16.32 -9.61
N GLN A 477 -1.87 -15.71 -10.28
CA GLN A 477 -2.62 -14.57 -9.75
C GLN A 477 -3.44 -14.95 -8.51
N ALA A 478 -4.01 -16.16 -8.46
CA ALA A 478 -4.78 -16.67 -7.32
C ALA A 478 -3.88 -16.88 -6.09
N LEU A 479 -2.69 -17.43 -6.28
CA LEU A 479 -1.66 -17.58 -5.24
C LEU A 479 -1.17 -16.23 -4.70
N LEU A 480 -1.24 -15.16 -5.51
CA LEU A 480 -0.97 -13.80 -5.05
C LEU A 480 -2.15 -13.20 -4.28
N LYS A 481 -3.36 -13.24 -4.83
CA LYS A 481 -4.50 -12.41 -4.37
C LYS A 481 -5.39 -13.08 -3.32
N ILE A 482 -5.62 -14.38 -3.38
CA ILE A 482 -6.51 -15.06 -2.42
C ILE A 482 -5.91 -15.08 -1.00
N PRO A 483 -4.61 -15.41 -0.78
CA PRO A 483 -4.01 -15.36 0.56
C PRO A 483 -3.93 -13.95 1.18
N GLN A 484 -3.89 -12.90 0.35
CA GLN A 484 -3.90 -11.51 0.83
C GLN A 484 -5.19 -11.16 1.58
N LEU A 485 -6.32 -11.78 1.22
CA LEU A 485 -7.60 -11.58 1.90
C LEU A 485 -7.55 -12.06 3.34
N SER A 486 -7.06 -13.29 3.57
CA SER A 486 -6.82 -13.82 4.91
C SER A 486 -5.87 -12.92 5.70
N ASN A 487 -4.75 -12.51 5.08
CA ASN A 487 -3.77 -11.65 5.74
C ASN A 487 -4.37 -10.29 6.16
N GLY A 488 -5.14 -9.65 5.28
CA GLY A 488 -5.79 -8.38 5.56
C GLY A 488 -6.83 -8.45 6.66
N LEU A 489 -7.64 -9.52 6.67
CA LEU A 489 -8.58 -9.82 7.75
C LEU A 489 -7.86 -9.98 9.09
N ILE A 490 -6.82 -10.82 9.13
CA ILE A 490 -6.07 -11.13 10.35
C ILE A 490 -5.45 -9.86 10.94
N ILE A 491 -4.78 -9.05 10.10
CA ILE A 491 -4.13 -7.81 10.55
C ILE A 491 -5.14 -6.86 11.18
N GLU A 492 -6.28 -6.62 10.54
CA GLU A 492 -7.26 -5.66 11.08
C GLU A 492 -8.01 -6.21 12.30
N LYS A 493 -8.42 -7.49 12.29
CA LYS A 493 -9.03 -8.10 13.49
C LYS A 493 -8.09 -8.04 14.69
N TRP A 494 -6.81 -8.32 14.48
CA TRP A 494 -5.81 -8.22 15.54
C TRP A 494 -5.69 -6.77 16.05
N ARG A 495 -5.50 -5.80 15.15
CA ARG A 495 -5.32 -4.40 15.53
C ARG A 495 -6.54 -3.79 16.20
N TRP A 496 -7.74 -4.00 15.67
CA TRP A 496 -8.96 -3.49 16.27
C TRP A 496 -9.20 -4.08 17.67
N SER A 497 -8.87 -5.36 17.87
CA SER A 497 -8.91 -5.99 19.19
C SER A 497 -7.87 -5.41 20.16
N VAL A 498 -6.66 -5.12 19.69
CA VAL A 498 -5.62 -4.45 20.50
C VAL A 498 -5.98 -3.01 20.83
N PHE A 499 -6.47 -2.25 19.85
CA PHE A 499 -6.85 -0.84 20.02
C PHE A 499 -8.01 -0.69 21.00
N SER A 500 -9.03 -1.54 20.91
CA SER A 500 -10.14 -1.56 21.87
C SER A 500 -9.75 -2.07 23.26
N GLY A 501 -8.57 -2.67 23.41
CA GLY A 501 -8.11 -3.27 24.67
C GLY A 501 -8.68 -4.66 24.95
N LYS A 502 -9.42 -5.26 24.01
CA LYS A 502 -9.89 -6.64 24.10
C LYS A 502 -8.72 -7.62 24.16
N THR A 503 -7.67 -7.39 23.36
CA THR A 503 -6.42 -8.15 23.44
C THR A 503 -5.39 -7.37 24.26
N GLN A 504 -4.96 -7.94 25.38
CA GLN A 504 -3.96 -7.33 26.26
C GLN A 504 -2.53 -7.60 25.77
N PRO A 505 -1.52 -6.78 26.17
CA PRO A 505 -0.12 -7.00 25.79
C PRO A 505 0.43 -8.39 26.13
N SER A 506 -0.12 -9.05 27.13
CA SER A 506 0.21 -10.43 27.53
C SER A 506 -0.31 -11.50 26.57
N GLU A 507 -1.10 -11.14 25.56
CA GLU A 507 -1.75 -12.07 24.62
C GLU A 507 -1.57 -11.63 23.16
N TYR A 508 -0.76 -10.61 22.91
CA TYR A 508 -0.52 -10.06 21.58
C TYR A 508 -0.08 -11.13 20.59
N ASN A 509 0.84 -12.02 20.99
CA ASN A 509 1.44 -12.98 20.08
C ASN A 509 0.54 -14.23 19.91
N THR A 510 -0.05 -14.70 21.00
CA THR A 510 -1.01 -15.82 21.00
C THR A 510 -2.21 -15.48 20.15
N PHE A 511 -2.83 -14.31 20.33
CA PHE A 511 -4.01 -13.94 19.53
C PHE A 511 -3.66 -13.79 18.04
N TRP A 512 -2.49 -13.22 17.73
CA TRP A 512 -1.99 -13.13 16.35
C TRP A 512 -1.91 -14.51 15.68
N TRP A 513 -1.31 -15.50 16.34
CA TRP A 513 -1.19 -16.86 15.77
C TRP A 513 -2.50 -17.65 15.78
N ASN A 514 -3.41 -17.40 16.72
CA ASN A 514 -4.76 -17.98 16.69
C ASN A 514 -5.53 -17.50 15.45
N LEU A 515 -5.41 -16.21 15.09
CA LEU A 515 -6.02 -15.68 13.87
C LEU A 515 -5.40 -16.31 12.61
N HIS A 516 -4.07 -16.48 12.55
CA HIS A 516 -3.40 -17.17 11.43
C HIS A 516 -3.86 -18.62 11.29
N ARG A 517 -3.98 -19.35 12.39
CA ARG A 517 -4.52 -20.71 12.37
C ARG A 517 -5.96 -20.72 11.87
N ARG A 518 -6.84 -19.85 12.38
CA ARG A 518 -8.27 -19.85 12.02
C ARG A 518 -8.54 -19.45 10.57
N TYR A 519 -7.96 -18.34 10.10
CA TYR A 519 -8.30 -17.72 8.82
C TYR A 519 -7.29 -17.99 7.70
N MET A 520 -6.14 -18.59 8.00
CA MET A 520 -5.13 -18.91 6.99
C MET A 520 -4.70 -20.38 7.04
N GLY A 521 -5.05 -21.12 8.09
CA GLY A 521 -4.53 -22.49 8.25
C GLY A 521 -3.02 -22.53 8.26
N VAL A 522 -2.41 -21.54 8.92
CA VAL A 522 -0.96 -21.36 9.01
C VAL A 522 -0.52 -21.29 10.46
N VAL A 523 0.62 -21.92 10.76
CA VAL A 523 1.24 -21.96 12.09
C VAL A 523 2.70 -21.55 12.03
N PRO A 524 3.28 -21.01 13.12
CA PRO A 524 4.71 -20.70 13.12
C PRO A 524 5.54 -22.00 13.02
N PRO A 525 6.72 -21.99 12.37
CA PRO A 525 7.62 -23.15 12.29
C PRO A 525 7.98 -23.74 13.66
N SER A 526 8.05 -22.89 14.68
CA SER A 526 8.48 -23.25 16.03
C SER A 526 7.59 -22.53 17.06
N PRO A 527 7.42 -23.06 18.28
CA PRO A 527 6.60 -22.43 19.31
C PRO A 527 6.96 -20.96 19.58
N ARG A 528 5.94 -20.08 19.62
CA ARG A 528 6.10 -18.63 19.82
C ARG A 528 5.41 -18.16 21.10
N SER A 529 6.18 -18.05 22.17
CA SER A 529 5.71 -17.48 23.45
C SER A 529 5.48 -15.96 23.37
N GLU A 530 4.88 -15.40 24.43
CA GLU A 530 4.64 -13.95 24.58
C GLU A 530 5.91 -13.11 24.83
N LYS A 531 7.09 -13.75 24.87
CA LYS A 531 8.38 -13.03 24.80
C LYS A 531 8.62 -12.43 23.41
N PHE A 532 7.97 -12.97 22.38
CA PHE A 532 8.07 -12.49 21.01
C PHE A 532 7.00 -11.44 20.70
N PHE A 533 7.21 -10.72 19.61
CA PHE A 533 6.23 -9.79 19.05
C PHE A 533 6.23 -9.87 17.53
N ASP A 534 5.71 -10.99 17.04
CA ASP A 534 5.67 -11.33 15.62
C ASP A 534 4.83 -10.34 14.77
N PRO A 535 3.75 -9.68 15.26
CA PRO A 535 3.04 -8.65 14.49
C PRO A 535 3.93 -7.51 13.98
N ALA A 536 4.89 -7.04 14.77
CA ALA A 536 5.80 -5.96 14.35
C ALA A 536 6.78 -6.39 13.25
N ALA A 537 6.89 -7.68 12.95
CA ALA A 537 7.64 -8.16 11.81
C ALA A 537 7.01 -7.80 10.47
N LYS A 538 5.82 -7.16 10.44
CA LYS A 538 5.15 -6.64 9.24
C LYS A 538 5.27 -5.11 9.14
N PHE A 539 5.69 -4.61 7.97
CA PHE A 539 5.88 -3.19 7.67
C PHE A 539 4.74 -2.28 8.17
N HIS A 540 3.49 -2.58 7.79
CA HIS A 540 2.31 -1.79 8.14
C HIS A 540 2.04 -1.69 9.64
N ILE A 541 2.42 -2.71 10.43
CA ILE A 541 2.31 -2.67 11.89
C ILE A 541 3.42 -1.78 12.48
N ALA A 542 4.67 -1.97 12.02
CA ALA A 542 5.82 -1.18 12.49
C ALA A 542 5.69 0.31 12.14
N HIS A 543 5.05 0.63 11.01
CA HIS A 543 4.86 2.01 10.52
C HIS A 543 3.50 2.62 10.90
N GLY A 544 2.60 1.84 11.53
CA GLY A 544 1.28 2.33 11.94
C GLY A 544 0.36 2.71 10.77
N ILE A 545 0.42 1.98 9.66
CA ILE A 545 -0.35 2.23 8.44
C ILE A 545 -1.62 1.35 8.45
N PRO A 546 -2.84 1.92 8.31
CA PRO A 546 -4.07 1.14 8.18
C PRO A 546 -4.02 0.10 7.05
N TYR A 547 -4.80 -0.98 7.15
CA TYR A 547 -4.68 -2.15 6.27
C TYR A 547 -6.02 -2.57 5.67
N ALA A 548 -7.12 -2.03 6.19
CA ALA A 548 -8.48 -2.21 5.70
C ALA A 548 -8.62 -1.85 4.22
N GLY A 549 -7.84 -0.86 3.75
CA GLY A 549 -7.77 -0.48 2.34
C GLY A 549 -7.33 -1.62 1.44
N TYR A 550 -6.36 -2.44 1.86
CA TYR A 550 -5.91 -3.61 1.10
C TYR A 550 -6.95 -4.74 1.11
N PHE A 551 -7.64 -4.97 2.24
CA PHE A 551 -8.67 -6.01 2.31
C PHE A 551 -9.85 -5.69 1.40
N LEU A 552 -10.46 -4.50 1.57
CA LEU A 552 -11.59 -4.07 0.74
C LEU A 552 -11.14 -3.82 -0.71
N GLY A 553 -9.91 -3.34 -0.89
CA GLY A 553 -9.32 -3.11 -2.20
C GLY A 553 -9.21 -4.36 -3.05
N ASN A 554 -8.98 -5.54 -2.44
CA ASN A 554 -8.93 -6.80 -3.18
C ASN A 554 -10.27 -7.17 -3.86
N PHE A 555 -11.40 -6.71 -3.32
CA PHE A 555 -12.71 -6.87 -3.95
C PHE A 555 -13.00 -5.73 -4.92
N LEU A 556 -12.73 -4.48 -4.50
CA LEU A 556 -12.99 -3.31 -5.31
C LEU A 556 -12.17 -3.28 -6.60
N GLN A 557 -10.90 -3.72 -6.58
CA GLN A 557 -10.05 -3.79 -7.78
C GLN A 557 -10.71 -4.62 -8.91
N ILE A 558 -11.40 -5.72 -8.57
CA ILE A 558 -12.06 -6.58 -9.56
C ILE A 558 -13.39 -5.98 -10.00
N GLN A 559 -14.12 -5.32 -9.09
CA GLN A 559 -15.32 -4.56 -9.46
C GLN A 559 -14.98 -3.42 -10.44
N LEU A 560 -13.87 -2.70 -10.21
CA LEU A 560 -13.39 -1.65 -11.10
C LEU A 560 -12.90 -2.23 -12.43
N PHE A 561 -12.20 -3.38 -12.40
CA PHE A 561 -11.80 -4.09 -13.61
C PHE A 561 -13.01 -4.54 -14.43
N GLN A 562 -14.04 -5.10 -13.81
CA GLN A 562 -15.30 -5.43 -14.47
C GLN A 562 -15.95 -4.20 -15.12
N GLY A 563 -16.05 -3.08 -14.40
CA GLY A 563 -16.59 -1.84 -14.98
C GLY A 563 -15.78 -1.33 -16.17
N MET A 564 -14.44 -1.47 -16.15
CA MET A 564 -13.58 -1.17 -17.30
C MET A 564 -13.82 -2.12 -18.48
N CYS A 565 -14.07 -3.40 -18.21
CA CYS A 565 -14.40 -4.40 -19.23
C CYS A 565 -15.77 -4.18 -19.87
N GLU A 566 -16.76 -3.77 -19.09
CA GLU A 566 -18.07 -3.37 -19.62
C GLU A 566 -17.93 -2.11 -20.47
N ALA A 567 -17.20 -1.11 -19.98
CA ALA A 567 -16.93 0.12 -20.71
C ALA A 567 -16.15 -0.11 -22.01
N SER A 568 -15.18 -1.03 -22.04
CA SER A 568 -14.43 -1.35 -23.26
C SER A 568 -15.26 -2.00 -24.35
N LEU A 569 -16.41 -2.57 -23.98
CA LEU A 569 -17.39 -3.16 -24.88
C LEU A 569 -18.59 -2.24 -25.15
N ASN A 570 -18.55 -0.98 -24.70
CA ASN A 570 -19.67 -0.02 -24.76
C ASN A 570 -20.95 -0.53 -24.09
N LEU A 571 -20.81 -1.40 -23.09
CA LEU A 571 -21.93 -1.89 -22.29
C LEU A 571 -22.22 -0.93 -21.13
N PRO A 572 -23.49 -0.81 -20.71
CA PRO A 572 -23.82 -0.06 -19.50
C PRO A 572 -23.23 -0.76 -18.27
N VAL A 573 -22.94 0.02 -17.23
CA VAL A 573 -22.43 -0.49 -15.96
C VAL A 573 -23.42 -1.50 -15.36
N GLY A 574 -22.92 -2.67 -14.95
CA GLY A 574 -23.71 -3.76 -14.39
C GLY A 574 -24.55 -4.50 -15.42
N SER A 575 -24.20 -4.42 -16.71
CA SER A 575 -24.92 -5.08 -17.80
C SER A 575 -24.88 -6.61 -17.68
N THR A 576 -26.05 -7.23 -17.74
CA THR A 576 -26.17 -8.69 -17.89
C THR A 576 -25.77 -9.19 -19.28
N ALA A 577 -25.55 -8.27 -20.24
CA ALA A 577 -25.05 -8.61 -21.58
C ALA A 577 -23.54 -8.87 -21.60
N PHE A 578 -22.83 -8.68 -20.47
CA PHE A 578 -21.43 -9.05 -20.36
C PHE A 578 -21.30 -10.58 -20.30
N ASN A 579 -21.11 -11.21 -21.46
CA ASN A 579 -21.05 -12.67 -21.63
C ASN A 579 -19.60 -13.21 -21.80
N LEU A 580 -18.59 -12.37 -21.55
CA LEU A 580 -17.18 -12.77 -21.61
C LEU A 580 -16.71 -13.16 -20.20
N PRO A 581 -16.00 -14.29 -20.01
CA PRO A 581 -15.37 -14.56 -18.72
C PRO A 581 -14.42 -13.43 -18.33
N LEU A 582 -14.53 -12.90 -17.11
CA LEU A 582 -13.86 -11.66 -16.71
C LEU A 582 -12.33 -11.75 -16.89
N HIS A 583 -11.73 -12.91 -16.62
CA HIS A 583 -10.30 -13.15 -16.80
C HIS A 583 -9.81 -13.11 -18.27
N LYS A 584 -10.72 -13.16 -19.26
CA LYS A 584 -10.40 -13.04 -20.70
C LYS A 584 -10.55 -11.62 -21.23
N CYS A 585 -11.02 -10.69 -20.39
CA CYS A 585 -11.14 -9.29 -20.77
C CYS A 585 -9.76 -8.67 -21.07
N ASP A 586 -9.69 -7.87 -22.12
CA ASP A 586 -8.53 -7.06 -22.46
C ASP A 586 -8.97 -5.60 -22.57
N ILE A 587 -8.47 -4.77 -21.67
CA ILE A 587 -8.78 -3.34 -21.63
C ILE A 587 -7.74 -2.51 -22.39
N TYR A 588 -6.60 -3.08 -22.79
CA TYR A 588 -5.51 -2.34 -23.42
C TYR A 588 -6.00 -1.60 -24.69
N GLY A 589 -5.65 -0.32 -24.81
CA GLY A 589 -6.09 0.54 -25.90
C GLY A 589 -7.52 1.09 -25.80
N SER A 590 -8.32 0.66 -24.81
CA SER A 590 -9.70 1.15 -24.64
C SER A 590 -9.73 2.51 -23.94
N LYS A 591 -10.03 3.57 -24.72
CA LYS A 591 -10.21 4.92 -24.18
C LYS A 591 -11.46 5.05 -23.31
N ASP A 592 -12.49 4.24 -23.57
CA ASP A 592 -13.71 4.24 -22.78
C ASP A 592 -13.49 3.63 -21.39
N ALA A 593 -12.70 2.55 -21.29
CA ALA A 593 -12.26 2.00 -20.00
C ALA A 593 -11.47 3.03 -19.18
N GLY A 594 -10.52 3.75 -19.81
CA GLY A 594 -9.77 4.79 -19.10
C GLY A 594 -10.63 6.01 -18.75
N LYS A 595 -11.56 6.42 -19.61
CA LYS A 595 -12.52 7.50 -19.31
C LYS A 595 -13.41 7.13 -18.12
N PHE A 596 -13.88 5.88 -18.07
CA PHE A 596 -14.61 5.33 -16.94
C PHE A 596 -13.81 5.48 -15.65
N LEU A 597 -12.59 4.93 -15.58
CA LEU A 597 -11.79 4.94 -14.35
C LEU A 597 -11.42 6.37 -13.92
N ARG A 598 -10.98 7.22 -14.87
CA ARG A 598 -10.61 8.61 -14.59
C ARG A 598 -11.78 9.47 -14.11
N SER A 599 -13.01 9.15 -14.51
CA SER A 599 -14.22 9.88 -14.08
C SER A 599 -14.44 9.80 -12.57
N ILE A 600 -13.97 8.72 -11.95
CA ILE A 600 -14.03 8.41 -10.53
C ILE A 600 -12.84 9.03 -9.81
N MET A 601 -11.64 8.84 -10.38
CA MET A 601 -10.39 9.29 -9.77
C MET A 601 -10.36 10.81 -9.58
N LYS A 602 -10.91 11.58 -10.53
CA LYS A 602 -10.95 13.06 -10.42
C LYS A 602 -11.81 13.57 -9.25
N LEU A 603 -12.67 12.74 -8.67
CA LEU A 603 -13.55 13.15 -7.57
C LEU A 603 -12.78 13.34 -6.26
N GLY A 604 -11.69 12.59 -6.07
CA GLY A 604 -10.92 12.58 -4.81
C GLY A 604 -11.80 12.27 -3.58
N SER A 605 -11.34 12.67 -2.39
CA SER A 605 -12.08 12.48 -1.13
C SER A 605 -13.29 13.41 -0.96
N LYS A 606 -13.63 14.21 -1.97
CA LYS A 606 -14.86 15.01 -1.98
C LYS A 606 -16.11 14.14 -2.21
N ALA A 607 -15.97 13.02 -2.90
CA ALA A 607 -17.11 12.17 -3.23
C ALA A 607 -17.56 11.31 -2.05
N ASN A 608 -18.88 11.11 -1.96
CA ASN A 608 -19.43 10.01 -1.17
C ASN A 608 -19.07 8.68 -1.84
N TRP A 609 -18.41 7.79 -1.09
CA TRP A 609 -17.84 6.57 -1.66
C TRP A 609 -18.92 5.57 -2.14
N ARG A 610 -20.06 5.47 -1.45
CA ARG A 610 -21.19 4.61 -1.89
C ARG A 610 -21.79 5.12 -3.19
N HIS A 611 -21.95 6.43 -3.31
CA HIS A 611 -22.42 7.04 -4.56
C HIS A 611 -21.41 6.82 -5.69
N ALA A 612 -20.12 7.04 -5.42
CA ALA A 612 -19.07 6.77 -6.39
C ALA A 612 -19.06 5.29 -6.81
N LEU A 613 -19.26 4.35 -5.88
CA LEU A 613 -19.35 2.92 -6.20
C LEU A 613 -20.60 2.60 -7.03
N ARG A 614 -21.75 3.22 -6.73
CA ARG A 614 -23.00 3.00 -7.46
C ARG A 614 -22.92 3.47 -8.90
N VAL A 615 -22.34 4.64 -9.13
CA VAL A 615 -22.17 5.20 -10.48
C VAL A 615 -21.22 4.35 -11.32
N THR A 616 -20.35 3.56 -10.68
CA THR A 616 -19.23 2.90 -11.35
C THR A 616 -19.40 1.41 -11.48
N THR A 617 -20.13 0.79 -10.55
CA THR A 617 -20.37 -0.65 -10.54
C THR A 617 -21.85 -1.00 -10.61
N GLY A 618 -22.74 -0.03 -10.43
CA GLY A 618 -24.18 -0.25 -10.28
C GLY A 618 -24.61 -0.53 -8.84
N TYR A 619 -23.65 -0.72 -7.92
CA TYR A 619 -23.89 -1.14 -6.54
C TYR A 619 -23.36 -0.13 -5.53
N SER A 620 -24.06 0.04 -4.41
CA SER A 620 -23.64 0.99 -3.36
C SER A 620 -22.73 0.35 -2.31
N GLU A 621 -22.42 -0.93 -2.44
CA GLU A 621 -21.64 -1.72 -1.49
C GLU A 621 -20.60 -2.58 -2.22
N TYR A 622 -19.54 -2.96 -1.49
CA TYR A 622 -18.51 -3.87 -2.00
C TYR A 622 -19.12 -5.24 -2.32
N ARG A 623 -18.65 -5.86 -3.41
CA ARG A 623 -19.17 -7.12 -3.96
C ARG A 623 -18.08 -8.17 -4.07
N ILE A 624 -18.46 -9.42 -3.84
CA ILE A 624 -17.57 -10.57 -3.82
C ILE A 624 -17.74 -11.40 -5.10
N GLU A 625 -18.92 -11.32 -5.71
CA GLU A 625 -19.29 -12.12 -6.88
C GLU A 625 -18.37 -11.90 -8.08
N PRO A 626 -17.90 -10.68 -8.39
CA PRO A 626 -16.90 -10.48 -9.45
C PRO A 626 -15.57 -11.18 -9.15
N PHE A 627 -15.16 -11.21 -7.88
CA PHE A 627 -13.96 -11.91 -7.45
C PHE A 627 -14.10 -13.43 -7.66
N LEU A 628 -15.20 -14.02 -7.18
CA LEU A 628 -15.46 -15.45 -7.36
C LEU A 628 -15.57 -15.81 -8.85
N ALA A 629 -16.28 -15.01 -9.64
CA ALA A 629 -16.41 -15.22 -11.09
C ALA A 629 -15.07 -15.15 -11.83
N TYR A 630 -14.15 -14.26 -11.41
CA TYR A 630 -12.81 -14.18 -11.99
C TYR A 630 -12.01 -15.48 -11.77
N TYR A 631 -12.07 -16.04 -10.56
CA TYR A 631 -11.31 -17.23 -10.15
C TYR A 631 -12.04 -18.56 -10.33
N GLU A 632 -13.21 -18.56 -10.96
CA GLU A 632 -13.99 -19.79 -11.18
C GLU A 632 -13.21 -20.89 -11.94
N PRO A 633 -12.42 -20.59 -13.00
CA PRO A 633 -11.59 -21.62 -13.63
C PRO A 633 -10.53 -22.21 -12.70
N VAL A 634 -10.00 -21.40 -11.77
CA VAL A 634 -9.04 -21.86 -10.76
C VAL A 634 -9.73 -22.76 -9.75
N ARG A 635 -10.95 -22.40 -9.32
CA ARG A 635 -11.77 -23.24 -8.43
C ARG A 635 -11.99 -24.63 -9.03
N GLU A 636 -12.39 -24.70 -10.29
CA GLU A 636 -12.59 -25.97 -11.01
C GLU A 636 -11.30 -26.78 -11.14
N TRP A 637 -10.18 -26.12 -11.45
CA TRP A 637 -8.88 -26.77 -11.52
C TRP A 637 -8.47 -27.37 -10.16
N LEU A 638 -8.60 -26.61 -9.08
CA LEU A 638 -8.30 -27.07 -7.72
C LEU A 638 -9.19 -28.25 -7.32
N GLN A 639 -10.47 -28.21 -7.66
CA GLN A 639 -11.42 -29.29 -7.37
C GLN A 639 -11.01 -30.59 -8.06
N ARG A 640 -10.60 -30.53 -9.34
CA ARG A 640 -10.09 -31.70 -10.07
C ARG A 640 -8.83 -32.27 -9.43
N GLU A 641 -7.91 -31.41 -8.99
CA GLU A 641 -6.69 -31.84 -8.29
C GLU A 641 -7.02 -32.56 -6.97
N ILE A 642 -7.99 -32.05 -6.22
CA ILE A 642 -8.45 -32.63 -4.97
C ILE A 642 -9.08 -34.01 -5.21
N GLU A 643 -9.97 -34.14 -6.18
CA GLU A 643 -10.63 -35.39 -6.53
C GLU A 643 -9.65 -36.44 -7.06
N HIS A 644 -8.74 -36.03 -7.94
CA HIS A 644 -7.77 -36.93 -8.56
C HIS A 644 -6.79 -37.52 -7.55
N HIS A 645 -6.39 -36.74 -6.53
CA HIS A 645 -5.40 -37.14 -5.55
C HIS A 645 -5.97 -37.51 -4.17
N GLY A 646 -7.29 -37.41 -3.97
CA GLY A 646 -7.93 -37.64 -2.68
C GLY A 646 -7.43 -36.68 -1.59
N ILE A 647 -7.26 -35.40 -1.93
CA ILE A 647 -6.64 -34.41 -1.03
C ILE A 647 -7.62 -34.00 0.08
N PRO A 648 -7.25 -34.11 1.37
CA PRO A 648 -8.10 -33.61 2.45
C PRO A 648 -8.15 -32.07 2.44
N VAL A 649 -9.36 -31.52 2.58
CA VAL A 649 -9.64 -30.08 2.60
C VAL A 649 -9.89 -29.62 4.05
N GLY A 650 -9.37 -28.44 4.40
CA GLY A 650 -9.44 -27.90 5.76
C GLY A 650 -8.23 -28.24 6.62
N TRP A 651 -8.14 -27.64 7.80
CA TRP A 651 -7.02 -27.79 8.73
C TRP A 651 -7.56 -27.72 10.16
N ASP A 652 -7.22 -28.70 10.99
CA ASP A 652 -7.63 -28.73 12.41
C ASP A 652 -6.56 -28.11 13.36
#